data_AF-E6PDF0-F1
#
_entry.id   AF-E6PDF0-F1
#
_cell.length_a   1.000
_cell.length_b   1.000
_cell.length_c   1.000
_cell.angle_alpha   90.00
_cell.angle_beta   90.00
_cell.angle_gamma   90.00
#
_symmetry.space_group_name_H-M   'P 1'
#
loop_
_entity.id
_entity.type
_entity.pdbx_description
1 polymer ?
#
loop_
_entity_poly.entity_id
_entity_poly.type
_entity_poly.pdbx_seq_one_letter_code
_entity_poly.pdbx_strand_id
1 'polypeptide(L)'
;MTRTLFPALALALALGALALPSFAAAQSSGGTIAITVTDAKTKSPVPLARVLLDGPILASEVATSAGKVTFTDAPAGIYRARVFARGYRGVTSAPFEMLGGERVNLDVALAPSSDLRIIAVVHSVSSVRISTNSIDANSAQRKLSGDLADALSKLSGVSITSSSDDSDAAQTISLDGHDASQTAMTLDGIPMNAPGSAGDLRMFATDLFTGASVHHGPQIGGLGGGVDFRTLEPTLSWQSQGTLSTGSNGRNNESLGISGSLGNLGIAAMSTTRTSPSLADGMHYLDASGLDYEHDGGRWVAGDLLKANLRLPGDQTLAASFINSTRSIGLLCLRVTAALPCGYGPGNNVSGSFSLYSLGDQLLTGATAISATLYGTVGSNLFDLRNRFIDGVAAPAGSSMQMRSSGFTLSAELPAMRKHTLSILAYDTNSSQVSTPLVASNAAYYSSQQQGSYGALQLSDRIRANDRLALNASLGLTHASYSGGSALGSVGASWRADANDSYAISYALSGSAPNFGRNRALSDPASLQFDCQGNQSVGYGAAPGDQPGASSSSSLNASVTHRFARSALSLALYRQVQSGVVLPTQVNGSVLLADGTLSPSYIAQVQGVYASQAGCGIGAPPLAVSQLYFSTPIGGVTRIYSGADLTGFVQLGNLVAEPFFDITSTTLRSNDPRIENPFAIAISGAQGPNVPLHRAGLTLDYRAPHSAIEWLADAQYTSANNPNNLPAYTTYDAAANVTFARGTLTIAASNITNVYAGIFASSQYAVPYTTLGGTEVPTIARPLAPRAYSVTYSFAVGRHAVASIPSPVLGGPRRRGPFARFTVLPNTPPSDPYALAASRFCTPDRARVARGLLDALRAQVARVEAARAASPSATVVLSAPEGVTFTYHPLANEFAVAIASTNIADVRALFTCATIHRTDAATAAAQGLYVAPPASFFRPEITFSPRVGLYFIRRQPQPGKENFRVFTLAAQPPKDPFAVIAGPQCSTGMREVAMQSLDDLRAHFTAATPSALWQIVAHASGTNRWFALTPNDLGDFGALMACAHVAAATAAQLSARGLGGTPPPVLNYAPSIGLYIERRAPPPPPPGGAPPPGGA
;
A
#
# COMPACT_ATOMS: atom_id res chain seq x y z
N MET A 1 -7.20 15.28 46.91
CA MET A 1 -7.76 16.64 46.85
C MET A 1 -7.25 17.33 45.59
N THR A 2 -7.95 17.17 44.46
CA THR A 2 -7.66 17.85 43.18
C THR A 2 -8.84 17.57 42.23
N ARG A 3 -9.98 18.22 42.48
CA ARG A 3 -11.16 18.22 41.61
C ARG A 3 -11.72 19.64 41.61
N THR A 4 -11.30 20.49 40.67
CA THR A 4 -12.02 21.74 40.29
C THR A 4 -11.37 22.60 39.18
N LEU A 5 -10.21 22.26 38.60
CA LEU A 5 -9.53 23.16 37.63
C LEU A 5 -9.86 22.93 36.15
N PHE A 6 -10.58 21.87 35.78
CA PHE A 6 -10.83 21.52 34.36
C PHE A 6 -12.01 22.22 33.63
N PRO A 7 -13.12 22.67 34.28
CA PRO A 7 -14.24 23.22 33.51
C PRO A 7 -14.08 24.70 33.09
N ALA A 8 -13.15 25.44 33.71
CA ALA A 8 -13.00 26.88 33.45
C ALA A 8 -12.18 27.21 32.18
N LEU A 9 -11.25 26.34 31.79
CA LEU A 9 -10.41 26.54 30.60
C LEU A 9 -11.15 26.21 29.29
N ALA A 10 -12.12 25.29 29.34
CA ALA A 10 -12.94 24.90 28.19
C ALA A 10 -13.97 25.97 27.79
N LEU A 11 -14.47 26.77 28.75
CA LEU A 11 -15.45 27.82 28.48
C LEU A 11 -14.81 29.12 27.94
N ALA A 12 -13.55 29.39 28.30
CA ALA A 12 -12.82 30.57 27.84
C ALA A 12 -12.38 30.47 26.35
N LEU A 13 -12.11 29.26 25.84
CA LEU A 13 -11.84 29.07 24.40
C LEU A 13 -13.11 29.11 23.54
N ALA A 14 -14.28 28.78 24.10
CA ALA A 14 -15.55 28.76 23.36
C ALA A 14 -16.09 30.17 23.05
N LEU A 15 -15.74 31.19 23.83
CA LEU A 15 -16.26 32.56 23.69
C LEU A 15 -15.39 33.51 22.84
N GLY A 16 -14.14 33.14 22.51
CA GLY A 16 -13.24 33.97 21.70
C GLY A 16 -13.47 33.91 20.18
N ALA A 17 -14.27 32.97 19.67
CA ALA A 17 -14.40 32.69 18.23
C ALA A 17 -15.55 33.43 17.52
N LEU A 18 -16.28 34.33 18.20
CA LEU A 18 -17.58 34.84 17.72
C LEU A 18 -17.57 36.20 16.99
N ALA A 19 -16.43 36.78 16.61
CA ALA A 19 -16.47 38.09 15.96
C ALA A 19 -15.40 38.35 14.88
N LEU A 20 -15.49 37.69 13.72
CA LEU A 20 -14.94 38.21 12.45
C LEU A 20 -15.72 37.64 11.24
N PRO A 21 -16.29 38.48 10.34
CA PRO A 21 -16.76 38.03 9.04
C PRO A 21 -15.69 38.32 7.99
N SER A 22 -15.39 37.34 7.12
CA SER A 22 -15.22 37.54 5.68
C SER A 22 -14.92 36.22 4.96
N PHE A 23 -15.16 36.29 3.65
CA PHE A 23 -15.32 35.21 2.70
C PHE A 23 -13.99 34.54 2.32
N ALA A 24 -13.95 33.20 2.35
CA ALA A 24 -12.87 32.43 1.75
C ALA A 24 -13.35 31.00 1.43
N ALA A 25 -12.85 30.46 0.32
CA ALA A 25 -13.15 29.14 -0.20
C ALA A 25 -12.42 28.05 0.61
N ALA A 26 -13.18 27.09 1.14
CA ALA A 26 -12.67 25.90 1.83
C ALA A 26 -12.13 24.86 0.82
N GLN A 27 -11.38 23.85 1.29
CA GLN A 27 -10.82 22.72 0.52
C GLN A 27 -11.47 21.37 0.93
N SER A 28 -11.61 20.43 -0.02
CA SER A 28 -12.23 19.11 0.23
C SER A 28 -11.76 18.02 -0.71
N SER A 29 -12.17 16.82 -0.30
CA SER A 29 -11.67 15.49 -0.59
C SER A 29 -12.47 14.69 -1.64
N GLY A 30 -13.38 15.33 -2.39
CA GLY A 30 -14.23 14.70 -3.41
C GLY A 30 -14.90 15.71 -4.33
N GLY A 31 -15.19 15.32 -5.58
CA GLY A 31 -15.79 16.21 -6.58
C GLY A 31 -17.31 16.32 -6.44
N THR A 32 -17.91 17.45 -6.86
CA THR A 32 -19.38 17.59 -6.92
C THR A 32 -19.85 17.71 -8.37
N ILE A 33 -20.71 16.80 -8.82
CA ILE A 33 -21.30 16.88 -10.16
C ILE A 33 -22.76 17.32 -10.01
N ALA A 34 -23.06 18.54 -10.42
CA ALA A 34 -24.41 19.11 -10.37
C ALA A 34 -24.98 19.21 -11.79
N ILE A 35 -26.17 18.66 -11.98
CA ILE A 35 -26.79 18.53 -13.30
C ILE A 35 -28.14 19.24 -13.28
N THR A 36 -28.33 20.22 -14.17
CA THR A 36 -29.61 20.91 -14.36
C THR A 36 -30.26 20.39 -15.64
N VAL A 37 -31.49 19.92 -15.54
CA VAL A 37 -32.27 19.37 -16.65
C VAL A 37 -33.40 20.32 -17.00
N THR A 38 -33.40 20.80 -18.23
CA THR A 38 -34.40 21.75 -18.75
C THR A 38 -35.01 21.25 -20.06
N ASP A 39 -36.21 21.73 -20.35
CA ASP A 39 -36.86 21.50 -21.63
C ASP A 39 -36.20 22.42 -22.66
N ALA A 40 -35.82 21.83 -23.79
CA ALA A 40 -35.06 22.52 -24.81
C ALA A 40 -35.73 23.75 -25.42
N LYS A 41 -37.06 23.70 -25.58
CA LYS A 41 -37.87 24.76 -26.20
C LYS A 41 -38.29 25.79 -25.16
N THR A 42 -38.88 25.33 -24.07
CA THR A 42 -39.51 26.20 -23.07
C THR A 42 -38.53 26.70 -22.01
N LYS A 43 -37.32 26.12 -21.94
CA LYS A 43 -36.32 26.34 -20.88
C LYS A 43 -36.84 26.07 -19.46
N SER A 44 -38.03 25.49 -19.33
CA SER A 44 -38.61 25.13 -18.05
C SER A 44 -37.90 23.91 -17.47
N PRO A 45 -37.75 23.79 -16.13
CA PRO A 45 -37.16 22.60 -15.53
C PRO A 45 -37.94 21.33 -15.89
N VAL A 46 -37.24 20.23 -16.14
CA VAL A 46 -37.88 18.92 -16.36
C VAL A 46 -37.82 18.12 -15.05
N PRO A 47 -38.90 18.13 -14.24
CA PRO A 47 -38.92 17.37 -13.00
C PRO A 47 -38.94 15.88 -13.29
N LEU A 48 -38.41 15.09 -12.36
CA LEU A 48 -38.35 13.63 -12.47
C LEU A 48 -37.56 13.11 -13.69
N ALA A 49 -36.76 13.96 -14.35
CA ALA A 49 -35.77 13.51 -15.31
C ALA A 49 -34.72 12.67 -14.59
N ARG A 50 -34.45 11.46 -15.07
CA ARG A 50 -33.43 10.60 -14.51
C ARG A 50 -32.09 10.95 -15.11
N VAL A 51 -31.09 11.01 -14.26
CA VAL A 51 -29.70 11.30 -14.59
C VAL A 51 -28.87 10.12 -14.10
N LEU A 52 -28.31 9.38 -15.06
CA LEU A 52 -27.36 8.32 -14.79
C LEU A 52 -25.95 8.84 -15.07
N LEU A 53 -25.07 8.69 -14.08
CA LEU A 53 -23.69 9.08 -14.12
C LEU A 53 -22.84 7.82 -14.30
N ASP A 54 -22.12 7.77 -15.42
CA ASP A 54 -21.23 6.68 -15.83
C ASP A 54 -19.78 7.15 -15.67
N GLY A 55 -18.96 6.42 -14.90
CA GLY A 55 -17.58 6.77 -14.58
C GLY A 55 -16.95 5.74 -13.60
N PRO A 56 -15.89 6.13 -12.84
CA PRO A 56 -15.30 5.26 -11.80
C PRO A 56 -16.33 4.65 -10.85
N ILE A 57 -17.39 5.39 -10.59
CA ILE A 57 -18.62 4.89 -9.96
C ILE A 57 -19.77 5.03 -10.94
N LEU A 58 -20.67 4.05 -10.91
CA LEU A 58 -21.97 4.17 -11.55
C LEU A 58 -22.96 4.71 -10.51
N ALA A 59 -23.59 5.84 -10.81
CA ALA A 59 -24.55 6.47 -9.91
C ALA A 59 -25.79 6.94 -10.67
N SER A 60 -26.93 7.00 -9.99
CA SER A 60 -28.20 7.35 -10.62
C SER A 60 -29.07 8.14 -9.66
N GLU A 61 -29.55 9.28 -10.14
CA GLU A 61 -30.39 10.18 -9.37
C GLU A 61 -31.49 10.76 -10.26
N VAL A 62 -32.59 11.16 -9.64
CA VAL A 62 -33.76 11.74 -10.32
C VAL A 62 -33.83 13.24 -10.01
N ALA A 63 -34.11 14.04 -11.03
CA ALA A 63 -34.22 15.48 -10.93
C ALA A 63 -35.38 15.88 -10.03
N THR A 64 -35.11 16.83 -9.15
CA THR A 64 -36.10 17.50 -8.29
C THR A 64 -37.14 18.25 -9.12
N SER A 65 -38.18 18.78 -8.46
CA SER A 65 -39.11 19.77 -9.05
C SER A 65 -38.43 20.94 -9.78
N ALA A 66 -37.23 21.33 -9.33
CA ALA A 66 -36.41 22.37 -9.96
C ALA A 66 -35.52 21.87 -11.12
N GLY A 67 -35.68 20.62 -11.57
CA GLY A 67 -34.89 20.01 -12.63
C GLY A 67 -33.44 19.70 -12.23
N LYS A 68 -33.09 19.76 -10.94
CA LYS A 68 -31.69 19.60 -10.49
C LYS A 68 -31.40 18.23 -9.90
N VAL A 69 -30.21 17.72 -10.21
CA VAL A 69 -29.55 16.54 -9.63
C VAL A 69 -28.18 16.95 -9.11
N THR A 70 -27.73 16.35 -8.01
CA THR A 70 -26.37 16.58 -7.50
C THR A 70 -25.80 15.29 -6.96
N PHE A 71 -24.65 14.90 -7.49
CA PHE A 71 -23.80 13.83 -6.97
C PHE A 71 -22.69 14.49 -6.15
N THR A 72 -22.58 14.12 -4.87
CA THR A 72 -21.48 14.57 -4.01
C THR A 72 -20.46 13.47 -3.88
N ASP A 73 -19.22 13.87 -3.58
CA ASP A 73 -18.12 12.94 -3.30
C ASP A 73 -17.76 12.04 -4.50
N ALA A 74 -17.94 12.57 -5.71
CA ALA A 74 -17.57 11.89 -6.95
C ALA A 74 -16.05 11.71 -7.02
N PRO A 75 -15.54 10.46 -7.11
CA PRO A 75 -14.12 10.19 -7.27
C PRO A 75 -13.51 10.89 -8.49
N ALA A 76 -12.20 11.11 -8.47
CA ALA A 76 -11.52 11.59 -9.65
C ALA A 76 -11.59 10.55 -10.79
N GLY A 77 -11.81 11.01 -12.01
CA GLY A 77 -11.89 10.14 -13.19
C GLY A 77 -12.72 10.76 -14.31
N ILE A 78 -13.08 9.94 -15.29
CA ILE A 78 -13.84 10.41 -16.46
C ILE A 78 -15.29 9.99 -16.34
N TYR A 79 -16.18 10.96 -16.46
CA TYR A 79 -17.62 10.77 -16.32
C TYR A 79 -18.40 11.12 -17.59
N ARG A 80 -19.60 10.55 -17.69
CA ARG A 80 -20.68 10.97 -18.60
C ARG A 80 -21.98 11.00 -17.84
N ALA A 81 -22.83 11.97 -18.15
CA ALA A 81 -24.19 12.00 -17.65
C ALA A 81 -25.15 11.65 -18.79
N ARG A 82 -26.00 10.65 -18.55
CA ARG A 82 -27.11 10.32 -19.43
C ARG A 82 -28.41 10.74 -18.77
N VAL A 83 -29.15 11.61 -19.45
CA VAL A 83 -30.37 12.19 -18.93
C VAL A 83 -31.54 11.71 -19.76
N PHE A 84 -32.59 11.23 -19.11
CA PHE A 84 -33.81 10.77 -19.77
C PHE A 84 -35.05 11.13 -18.96
N ALA A 85 -36.13 11.48 -19.66
CA ALA A 85 -37.43 11.74 -19.05
C ALA A 85 -38.52 11.17 -19.95
N ARG A 86 -39.64 10.72 -19.37
CA ARG A 86 -40.77 10.19 -20.15
C ARG A 86 -41.35 11.28 -21.06
N GLY A 87 -41.46 10.99 -22.35
CA GLY A 87 -41.90 11.96 -23.38
C GLY A 87 -40.76 12.77 -24.00
N TYR A 88 -39.53 12.58 -23.52
CA TYR A 88 -38.32 13.22 -24.03
C TYR A 88 -37.38 12.19 -24.62
N ARG A 89 -36.57 12.61 -25.59
CA ARG A 89 -35.46 11.79 -26.10
C ARG A 89 -34.30 11.86 -25.11
N GLY A 90 -33.74 10.70 -24.75
CA GLY A 90 -32.56 10.64 -23.88
C GLY A 90 -31.34 11.32 -24.50
N VAL A 91 -30.54 11.98 -23.67
CA VAL A 91 -29.31 12.69 -24.06
C VAL A 91 -28.16 12.13 -23.25
N THR A 92 -27.06 11.75 -23.92
CA THR A 92 -25.77 11.45 -23.26
C THR A 92 -24.85 12.65 -23.44
N SER A 93 -24.23 13.13 -22.35
CA SER A 93 -23.25 14.21 -22.40
C SER A 93 -21.96 13.75 -23.10
N ALA A 94 -21.15 14.73 -23.55
CA ALA A 94 -19.75 14.46 -23.83
C ALA A 94 -19.04 13.95 -22.55
N PRO A 95 -17.97 13.14 -22.67
CA PRO A 95 -17.16 12.78 -21.52
C PRO A 95 -16.54 14.05 -20.92
N PHE A 96 -16.59 14.14 -19.60
CA PHE A 96 -15.95 15.21 -18.84
C PHE A 96 -15.07 14.62 -17.74
N GLU A 97 -14.01 15.33 -17.42
CA GLU A 97 -13.06 14.95 -16.38
C GLU A 97 -13.53 15.56 -15.06
N MET A 98 -13.45 14.78 -13.99
CA MET A 98 -13.74 15.19 -12.63
C MET A 98 -12.43 14.99 -11.86
N LEU A 99 -11.80 16.08 -11.41
CA LEU A 99 -10.58 16.06 -10.59
C LEU A 99 -10.88 16.31 -9.11
N GLY A 100 -10.10 15.76 -8.18
CA GLY A 100 -10.37 15.88 -6.73
C GLY A 100 -10.66 17.33 -6.28
N GLY A 101 -11.79 17.54 -5.58
CA GLY A 101 -12.23 18.84 -5.06
C GLY A 101 -12.87 19.81 -6.06
N GLU A 102 -13.03 19.42 -7.34
CA GLU A 102 -13.71 20.25 -8.35
C GLU A 102 -15.24 20.14 -8.24
N ARG A 103 -15.98 21.16 -8.70
CA ARG A 103 -17.40 20.99 -9.01
C ARG A 103 -17.62 21.14 -10.52
N VAL A 104 -18.34 20.19 -11.08
CA VAL A 104 -18.75 20.23 -12.49
C VAL A 104 -20.24 20.50 -12.52
N ASN A 105 -20.64 21.65 -13.07
CA ASN A 105 -22.03 21.93 -13.40
C ASN A 105 -22.29 21.50 -14.85
N LEU A 106 -23.32 20.71 -15.08
CA LEU A 106 -23.74 20.26 -16.39
C LEU A 106 -25.16 20.72 -16.66
N ASP A 107 -25.35 21.52 -17.70
CA ASP A 107 -26.69 21.91 -18.13
C ASP A 107 -27.10 21.03 -19.31
N VAL A 108 -28.20 20.29 -19.12
CA VAL A 108 -28.75 19.35 -20.09
C VAL A 108 -30.14 19.80 -20.52
N ALA A 109 -30.28 20.10 -21.81
CA ALA A 109 -31.56 20.42 -22.40
C ALA A 109 -32.14 19.19 -23.12
N LEU A 110 -33.30 18.72 -22.69
CA LEU A 110 -34.01 17.58 -23.29
C LEU A 110 -35.00 18.06 -24.35
N ALA A 111 -34.96 17.43 -25.54
CA ALA A 111 -35.94 17.63 -26.60
C ALA A 111 -37.13 16.65 -26.42
N PRO A 112 -38.38 17.08 -26.68
CA PRO A 112 -39.50 16.16 -26.85
C PRO A 112 -39.17 15.10 -27.90
N SER A 113 -39.70 13.90 -27.77
CA SER A 113 -39.34 12.74 -28.62
C SER A 113 -39.57 12.93 -30.14
N SER A 114 -40.26 14.00 -30.56
CA SER A 114 -40.49 14.38 -31.97
C SER A 114 -39.39 15.24 -32.60
N ASP A 115 -38.46 15.81 -31.82
CA ASP A 115 -37.55 16.86 -32.29
C ASP A 115 -36.05 16.43 -32.30
N LEU A 116 -35.21 17.20 -33.02
CA LEU A 116 -33.78 16.92 -33.25
C LEU A 116 -32.90 17.06 -31.98
N ARG A 117 -31.72 16.38 -32.05
CA ARG A 117 -30.76 16.12 -30.95
C ARG A 117 -30.16 17.40 -30.36
N ILE A 118 -30.11 17.49 -29.03
CA ILE A 118 -29.62 18.66 -28.28
C ILE A 118 -28.40 18.28 -27.43
N ILE A 119 -27.49 19.25 -27.31
CA ILE A 119 -26.13 19.14 -26.77
C ILE A 119 -26.13 19.61 -25.30
N ALA A 120 -25.47 18.84 -24.43
CA ALA A 120 -25.21 19.23 -23.04
C ALA A 120 -23.97 20.14 -22.98
N VAL A 121 -24.03 21.20 -22.17
CA VAL A 121 -22.91 22.14 -21.96
C VAL A 121 -22.34 21.92 -20.56
N VAL A 122 -21.03 21.71 -20.48
CA VAL A 122 -20.31 21.47 -19.23
C VAL A 122 -19.67 22.78 -18.78
N HIS A 123 -19.98 23.22 -17.57
CA HIS A 123 -19.36 24.35 -16.89
C HIS A 123 -18.67 23.84 -15.61
N SER A 124 -17.34 23.74 -15.62
CA SER A 124 -16.58 23.44 -14.40
C SER A 124 -16.39 24.71 -13.55
N VAL A 125 -16.72 24.64 -12.28
CA VAL A 125 -16.48 25.70 -11.29
C VAL A 125 -16.05 25.02 -10.01
N SER A 126 -14.88 25.32 -9.43
CA SER A 126 -14.47 24.65 -8.18
C SER A 126 -15.47 24.93 -7.05
N SER A 127 -16.04 23.87 -6.45
CA SER A 127 -16.80 23.98 -5.21
C SER A 127 -16.57 22.74 -4.37
N VAL A 128 -16.54 22.94 -3.07
CA VAL A 128 -15.82 22.08 -2.15
C VAL A 128 -16.75 21.60 -1.03
N ARG A 129 -16.64 20.32 -0.64
CA ARG A 129 -17.38 19.70 0.47
C ARG A 129 -16.60 18.59 1.20
N ILE A 130 -16.43 18.71 2.52
CA ILE A 130 -15.72 17.75 3.39
C ILE A 130 -16.60 16.52 3.68
N SER A 131 -16.02 15.32 3.53
CA SER A 131 -16.64 14.04 3.91
C SER A 131 -15.99 13.51 5.19
N THR A 132 -16.81 13.09 6.17
CA THR A 132 -16.34 12.57 7.46
C THR A 132 -16.04 11.07 7.46
N ASN A 133 -16.41 10.36 6.38
CA ASN A 133 -16.32 8.90 6.27
C ASN A 133 -15.45 8.46 5.08
N SER A 134 -14.67 9.37 4.50
CA SER A 134 -13.77 9.05 3.40
C SER A 134 -12.48 9.84 3.51
N ILE A 135 -11.38 9.18 3.17
CA ILE A 135 -10.04 9.74 3.16
C ILE A 135 -9.54 9.74 1.73
N ASP A 136 -8.96 10.86 1.32
CA ASP A 136 -8.25 11.01 0.05
C ASP A 136 -6.86 11.63 0.29
N ALA A 137 -6.13 11.87 -0.79
CA ALA A 137 -4.80 12.48 -0.73
C ALA A 137 -4.74 13.87 -0.07
N ASN A 138 -5.87 14.60 -0.01
CA ASN A 138 -5.92 15.98 0.51
C ASN A 138 -6.52 16.08 1.92
N SER A 139 -7.08 15.00 2.45
CA SER A 139 -7.70 14.95 3.76
C SER A 139 -6.69 15.27 4.87
N ALA A 140 -7.10 15.99 5.91
CA ALA A 140 -6.21 16.39 7.01
C ALA A 140 -5.60 15.17 7.71
N GLN A 141 -6.41 14.14 7.94
CA GLN A 141 -6.01 12.84 8.50
C GLN A 141 -4.91 12.20 7.64
N ARG A 142 -5.04 12.23 6.31
CA ARG A 142 -4.05 11.67 5.38
C ARG A 142 -2.71 12.39 5.45
N LYS A 143 -2.72 13.72 5.56
CA LYS A 143 -1.49 14.54 5.66
C LYS A 143 -0.75 14.35 6.98
N LEU A 144 -1.48 14.07 8.06
CA LEU A 144 -0.93 13.78 9.38
C LEU A 144 -0.37 12.35 9.51
N SER A 145 -0.73 11.45 8.59
CA SER A 145 -0.46 10.03 8.70
C SER A 145 0.64 9.54 7.76
N GLY A 146 1.40 8.55 8.24
CA GLY A 146 2.50 7.94 7.48
C GLY A 146 2.06 6.94 6.39
N ASP A 147 0.84 6.40 6.53
CA ASP A 147 0.20 5.49 5.58
C ASP A 147 -1.33 5.60 5.66
N LEU A 148 -2.04 4.78 4.86
CA LEU A 148 -3.50 4.90 4.75
C LEU A 148 -4.22 4.22 5.92
N ALA A 149 -3.60 3.20 6.51
CA ALA A 149 -4.14 2.53 7.67
C ALA A 149 -4.16 3.51 8.86
N ASP A 150 -3.04 4.18 9.13
CA ASP A 150 -2.96 5.20 10.16
C ASP A 150 -3.95 6.36 9.93
N ALA A 151 -4.18 6.76 8.67
CA ALA A 151 -5.19 7.78 8.37
C ALA A 151 -6.61 7.29 8.68
N LEU A 152 -6.94 6.03 8.33
CA LEU A 152 -8.24 5.41 8.57
C LEU A 152 -8.54 5.24 10.06
N SER A 153 -7.53 4.96 10.88
CA SER A 153 -7.71 4.81 12.34
C SER A 153 -8.15 6.10 13.03
N LYS A 154 -7.97 7.26 12.36
CA LYS A 154 -8.41 8.59 12.82
C LYS A 154 -9.88 8.88 12.57
N LEU A 155 -10.60 7.99 11.88
CA LEU A 155 -12.05 8.11 11.68
C LEU A 155 -12.83 7.52 12.86
N SER A 156 -14.01 8.11 13.11
CA SER A 156 -14.98 7.61 14.10
C SER A 156 -15.37 6.16 13.80
N GLY A 157 -15.49 5.34 14.84
CA GLY A 157 -15.92 3.94 14.68
C GLY A 157 -14.94 3.04 13.91
N VAL A 158 -13.80 3.54 13.43
CA VAL A 158 -12.78 2.74 12.72
C VAL A 158 -11.63 2.42 13.66
N SER A 159 -11.39 1.14 13.93
CA SER A 159 -10.21 0.68 14.66
C SER A 159 -9.35 -0.18 13.75
N ILE A 160 -8.04 0.11 13.73
CA ILE A 160 -7.06 -0.75 13.08
C ILE A 160 -6.22 -1.38 14.17
N THR A 161 -6.26 -2.71 14.23
CA THR A 161 -5.60 -3.48 15.27
C THR A 161 -4.56 -4.39 14.66
N SER A 162 -3.37 -4.40 15.25
CA SER A 162 -2.40 -5.48 15.06
C SER A 162 -2.79 -6.68 15.94
N SER A 163 -2.32 -7.88 15.59
CA SER A 163 -2.51 -9.08 16.44
C SER A 163 -1.45 -9.21 17.55
N SER A 164 -0.27 -8.61 17.35
CA SER A 164 0.82 -8.46 18.32
C SER A 164 1.69 -7.26 17.91
N ASP A 165 2.80 -7.02 18.61
CA ASP A 165 3.82 -6.03 18.21
C ASP A 165 4.92 -6.63 17.35
N ASP A 166 4.84 -7.93 17.06
CA ASP A 166 5.82 -8.63 16.23
C ASP A 166 5.84 -8.06 14.82
N SER A 167 7.00 -8.16 14.15
CA SER A 167 7.18 -7.59 12.81
C SER A 167 6.21 -8.18 11.78
N ASP A 168 5.74 -9.41 12.02
CA ASP A 168 4.80 -10.15 11.19
C ASP A 168 3.34 -10.14 11.70
N ALA A 169 2.99 -9.32 12.69
CA ALA A 169 1.63 -9.19 13.20
C ALA A 169 0.62 -8.68 12.15
N ALA A 170 -0.45 -9.45 11.88
CA ALA A 170 -1.52 -9.06 10.95
C ALA A 170 -2.20 -7.74 11.38
N GLN A 171 -2.43 -6.82 10.43
CA GLN A 171 -3.16 -5.57 10.65
C GLN A 171 -4.55 -5.68 10.04
N THR A 172 -5.59 -5.54 10.87
CA THR A 172 -6.98 -5.78 10.47
C THR A 172 -7.84 -4.58 10.81
N ILE A 173 -8.93 -4.39 10.07
CA ILE A 173 -9.87 -3.27 10.28
C ILE A 173 -11.14 -3.79 10.95
N SER A 174 -11.50 -3.17 12.07
CA SER A 174 -12.76 -3.37 12.77
C SER A 174 -13.56 -2.07 12.75
N LEU A 175 -14.86 -2.20 12.45
CA LEU A 175 -15.81 -1.09 12.44
C LEU A 175 -16.79 -1.26 13.61
N ASP A 176 -17.03 -0.21 14.38
CA ASP A 176 -18.02 -0.16 15.47
C ASP A 176 -17.85 -1.31 16.50
N GLY A 177 -16.59 -1.69 16.74
CA GLY A 177 -16.24 -2.79 17.65
C GLY A 177 -16.63 -4.18 17.15
N HIS A 178 -17.05 -4.30 15.89
CA HIS A 178 -17.28 -5.59 15.23
C HIS A 178 -15.98 -6.38 15.11
N ASP A 179 -16.08 -7.69 15.08
CA ASP A 179 -14.97 -8.56 14.68
C ASP A 179 -14.44 -8.12 13.32
N ALA A 180 -13.12 -7.98 13.16
CA ALA A 180 -12.53 -7.58 11.89
C ALA A 180 -12.86 -8.54 10.75
N SER A 181 -13.23 -9.80 11.07
CA SER A 181 -13.72 -10.77 10.09
C SER A 181 -15.10 -10.44 9.52
N GLN A 182 -15.82 -9.48 10.10
CA GLN A 182 -17.12 -8.98 9.68
C GLN A 182 -17.01 -7.65 8.92
N THR A 183 -15.80 -7.13 8.72
CA THR A 183 -15.54 -5.96 7.87
C THR A 183 -15.26 -6.43 6.44
N ALA A 184 -16.11 -6.03 5.49
CA ALA A 184 -15.80 -6.22 4.08
C ALA A 184 -14.72 -5.23 3.65
N MET A 185 -13.72 -5.69 2.90
CA MET A 185 -12.72 -4.83 2.28
C MET A 185 -12.86 -4.98 0.78
N THR A 186 -13.08 -3.86 0.08
CA THR A 186 -13.15 -3.82 -1.37
C THR A 186 -12.11 -2.87 -1.93
N LEU A 187 -11.76 -3.09 -3.19
CA LEU A 187 -10.89 -2.26 -3.98
C LEU A 187 -11.64 -1.88 -5.24
N ASP A 188 -12.06 -0.62 -5.33
CA ASP A 188 -12.91 -0.13 -6.40
C ASP A 188 -14.17 -1.03 -6.57
N GLY A 189 -14.75 -1.46 -5.44
CA GLY A 189 -15.87 -2.40 -5.37
C GLY A 189 -15.53 -3.89 -5.49
N ILE A 190 -14.27 -4.27 -5.78
CA ILE A 190 -13.83 -5.67 -5.89
C ILE A 190 -13.39 -6.20 -4.53
N PRO A 191 -13.93 -7.32 -4.01
CA PRO A 191 -13.53 -7.85 -2.71
C PRO A 191 -12.04 -8.19 -2.63
N MET A 192 -11.39 -7.73 -1.55
CA MET A 192 -9.99 -7.98 -1.23
C MET A 192 -9.82 -9.11 -0.21
N ASN A 193 -10.79 -9.25 0.70
CA ASN A 193 -10.91 -10.37 1.62
C ASN A 193 -12.13 -11.21 1.26
N ALA A 194 -12.05 -12.49 1.59
CA ALA A 194 -13.23 -13.34 1.50
C ALA A 194 -14.18 -13.05 2.69
N PRO A 195 -15.50 -13.10 2.45
CA PRO A 195 -16.50 -12.92 3.50
C PRO A 195 -16.22 -13.80 4.73
N GLY A 196 -16.40 -13.22 5.93
CA GLY A 196 -16.16 -13.93 7.19
C GLY A 196 -14.69 -14.03 7.61
N SER A 197 -13.74 -13.52 6.80
CA SER A 197 -12.30 -13.50 7.09
C SER A 197 -11.78 -12.08 7.21
N ALA A 198 -10.93 -11.81 8.21
CA ALA A 198 -10.33 -10.49 8.37
C ALA A 198 -9.27 -10.26 7.29
N GLY A 199 -9.30 -9.13 6.58
CA GLY A 199 -8.24 -8.78 5.63
C GLY A 199 -7.00 -8.24 6.35
N ASP A 200 -5.82 -8.80 6.03
CA ASP A 200 -4.53 -8.30 6.53
C ASP A 200 -4.02 -7.20 5.60
N LEU A 201 -4.07 -5.94 6.07
CA LEU A 201 -3.65 -4.77 5.30
C LEU A 201 -2.21 -4.85 4.81
N ARG A 202 -1.35 -5.60 5.51
CA ARG A 202 0.07 -5.74 5.15
C ARG A 202 0.28 -6.65 3.95
N MET A 203 -0.72 -7.42 3.52
CA MET A 203 -0.64 -8.19 2.27
C MET A 203 -0.72 -7.29 1.05
N PHE A 204 -1.16 -6.05 1.24
CA PHE A 204 -1.34 -5.07 0.17
C PHE A 204 -0.31 -3.95 0.34
N ALA A 205 0.21 -3.47 -0.79
CA ALA A 205 0.91 -2.20 -0.83
C ALA A 205 -0.14 -1.07 -0.72
N THR A 206 -0.53 -0.70 0.50
CA THR A 206 -1.57 0.30 0.76
C THR A 206 -1.29 1.68 0.15
N ASP A 207 -0.04 1.95 -0.22
CA ASP A 207 0.36 3.16 -0.94
C ASP A 207 -0.10 3.19 -2.41
N LEU A 208 -0.53 2.06 -2.98
CA LEU A 208 -1.22 2.02 -4.27
C LEU A 208 -2.62 2.65 -4.22
N PHE A 209 -3.17 2.84 -3.02
CA PHE A 209 -4.49 3.39 -2.82
C PHE A 209 -4.42 4.92 -2.71
N THR A 210 -5.22 5.59 -3.53
CA THR A 210 -5.34 7.06 -3.57
C THR A 210 -6.28 7.59 -2.49
N GLY A 211 -7.15 6.72 -1.95
CA GLY A 211 -8.06 7.01 -0.86
C GLY A 211 -8.83 5.77 -0.40
N ALA A 212 -9.74 5.97 0.55
CA ALA A 212 -10.65 4.95 1.04
C ALA A 212 -11.97 5.58 1.54
N SER A 213 -13.06 4.82 1.49
CA SER A 213 -14.34 5.19 2.11
C SER A 213 -14.82 4.11 3.06
N VAL A 214 -15.46 4.52 4.16
CA VAL A 214 -15.95 3.64 5.21
C VAL A 214 -17.47 3.68 5.26
N HIS A 215 -18.06 2.50 5.38
CA HIS A 215 -19.50 2.29 5.51
C HIS A 215 -19.76 1.42 6.74
N HIS A 216 -20.50 1.93 7.71
CA HIS A 216 -20.80 1.26 8.99
C HIS A 216 -22.06 0.37 8.94
N GLY A 217 -22.87 0.50 7.88
CA GLY A 217 -24.07 -0.30 7.70
C GLY A 217 -23.77 -1.71 7.19
N PRO A 218 -24.53 -2.73 7.60
CA PRO A 218 -24.31 -4.09 7.13
C PRO A 218 -24.49 -4.18 5.62
N GLN A 219 -23.59 -4.93 4.99
CA GLN A 219 -23.59 -5.18 3.55
C GLN A 219 -23.30 -6.65 3.25
N ILE A 220 -23.47 -7.02 1.98
CA ILE A 220 -23.14 -8.37 1.52
C ILE A 220 -21.66 -8.64 1.79
N GLY A 221 -21.38 -9.74 2.49
CA GLY A 221 -20.02 -10.15 2.84
C GLY A 221 -19.39 -9.41 4.03
N GLY A 222 -20.05 -8.39 4.61
CA GLY A 222 -19.54 -7.64 5.77
C GLY A 222 -20.67 -7.16 6.67
N LEU A 223 -20.91 -7.88 7.78
CA LEU A 223 -21.97 -7.53 8.74
C LEU A 223 -21.67 -6.29 9.57
N GLY A 224 -20.40 -5.99 9.84
CA GLY A 224 -19.97 -4.78 10.55
C GLY A 224 -19.80 -3.58 9.62
N GLY A 225 -20.13 -3.74 8.33
CA GLY A 225 -19.89 -2.76 7.29
C GLY A 225 -18.67 -3.07 6.44
N GLY A 226 -18.01 -2.05 5.89
CA GLY A 226 -16.79 -2.26 5.13
C GLY A 226 -16.11 -0.99 4.66
N VAL A 227 -14.93 -1.23 4.10
CA VAL A 227 -13.98 -0.22 3.64
C VAL A 227 -13.70 -0.45 2.17
N ASP A 228 -13.96 0.55 1.36
CA ASP A 228 -13.67 0.54 -0.07
C ASP A 228 -12.43 1.38 -0.33
N PHE A 229 -11.33 0.72 -0.73
CA PHE A 229 -10.11 1.36 -1.18
C PHE A 229 -10.23 1.80 -2.63
N ARG A 230 -9.68 2.96 -2.93
CA ARG A 230 -9.70 3.53 -4.28
C ARG A 230 -8.30 3.59 -4.84
N THR A 231 -8.16 3.32 -6.12
CA THR A 231 -6.86 3.38 -6.81
C THR A 231 -6.76 4.56 -7.76
N LEU A 232 -5.64 4.66 -8.49
CA LEU A 232 -5.47 5.66 -9.53
C LEU A 232 -6.33 5.31 -10.75
N GLU A 233 -7.21 6.22 -11.16
CA GLU A 233 -8.09 6.05 -12.31
C GLU A 233 -7.53 6.72 -13.59
N PRO A 234 -7.85 6.19 -14.80
CA PRO A 234 -7.56 6.87 -16.04
C PRO A 234 -8.20 8.26 -16.15
N THR A 235 -7.46 9.20 -16.73
CA THR A 235 -7.87 10.61 -16.92
C THR A 235 -7.95 10.97 -18.40
N LEU A 236 -8.67 12.03 -18.76
CA LEU A 236 -8.72 12.48 -20.17
C LEU A 236 -7.38 13.07 -20.60
N SER A 237 -6.76 13.83 -19.68
CA SER A 237 -5.46 14.44 -19.88
C SER A 237 -4.35 13.57 -19.29
N TRP A 238 -3.16 13.56 -19.92
CA TRP A 238 -2.00 12.91 -19.33
C TRP A 238 -1.53 13.65 -18.08
N GLN A 239 -1.38 12.92 -17.00
CA GLN A 239 -1.02 13.40 -15.67
C GLN A 239 0.01 12.47 -15.05
N SER A 240 0.90 13.02 -14.25
CA SER A 240 1.85 12.24 -13.45
C SER A 240 1.84 12.77 -12.03
N GLN A 241 1.80 11.86 -11.07
CA GLN A 241 1.85 12.19 -9.65
C GLN A 241 2.90 11.33 -8.95
N GLY A 242 3.42 11.82 -7.83
CA GLY A 242 4.34 11.04 -7.04
C GLY A 242 4.48 11.56 -5.62
N THR A 243 4.88 10.67 -4.72
CA THR A 243 5.16 10.99 -3.33
C THR A 243 6.48 10.37 -2.93
N LEU A 244 7.33 11.15 -2.27
CA LEU A 244 8.57 10.70 -1.65
C LEU A 244 8.47 11.03 -0.18
N SER A 245 8.71 10.07 0.69
CA SER A 245 8.64 10.28 2.13
C SER A 245 9.78 9.56 2.85
N THR A 246 10.25 10.19 3.91
CA THR A 246 11.23 9.64 4.84
C THR A 246 10.80 9.99 6.25
N GLY A 247 11.14 9.17 7.23
CA GLY A 247 10.79 9.41 8.62
C GLY A 247 11.71 8.72 9.59
N SER A 248 11.44 8.94 10.88
CA SER A 248 12.15 8.29 11.98
C SER A 248 12.21 6.77 11.79
N ASN A 249 13.28 6.17 12.32
CA ASN A 249 13.49 4.70 12.34
C ASN A 249 13.61 4.09 10.93
N GLY A 250 14.25 4.81 9.99
CA GLY A 250 14.54 4.29 8.65
C GLY A 250 13.31 4.10 7.75
N ARG A 251 12.16 4.68 8.13
CA ARG A 251 10.94 4.62 7.33
C ARG A 251 11.12 5.44 6.06
N ASN A 252 10.92 4.82 4.90
CA ASN A 252 10.91 5.51 3.61
C ASN A 252 9.77 4.97 2.75
N ASN A 253 9.18 5.83 1.92
CA ASN A 253 8.19 5.41 0.94
C ASN A 253 8.29 6.27 -0.32
N GLU A 254 8.24 5.62 -1.47
CA GLU A 254 8.31 6.22 -2.79
C GLU A 254 7.15 5.70 -3.63
N SER A 255 6.35 6.60 -4.20
CA SER A 255 5.27 6.24 -5.11
C SER A 255 5.27 7.14 -6.35
N LEU A 256 5.01 6.54 -7.50
CA LEU A 256 4.94 7.22 -8.80
C LEU A 256 3.75 6.68 -9.59
N GLY A 257 2.89 7.58 -10.04
CA GLY A 257 1.70 7.28 -10.82
C GLY A 257 1.64 8.10 -12.11
N ILE A 258 1.07 7.51 -13.15
CA ILE A 258 0.75 8.16 -14.42
C ILE A 258 -0.66 7.75 -14.84
N SER A 259 -1.45 8.71 -15.31
CA SER A 259 -2.79 8.47 -15.84
C SER A 259 -3.01 9.30 -17.09
N GLY A 260 -3.85 8.83 -18.00
CA GLY A 260 -4.17 9.54 -19.24
C GLY A 260 -5.04 8.72 -20.16
N SER A 261 -5.37 9.27 -21.32
CA SER A 261 -6.16 8.58 -22.35
C SER A 261 -5.53 8.75 -23.73
N LEU A 262 -5.60 7.70 -24.55
CA LEU A 262 -5.30 7.70 -25.97
C LEU A 262 -6.59 7.33 -26.73
N GLY A 263 -7.33 8.35 -27.19
CA GLY A 263 -8.63 8.15 -27.82
C GLY A 263 -9.63 7.50 -26.87
N ASN A 264 -10.08 6.29 -27.20
CA ASN A 264 -11.06 5.53 -26.41
C ASN A 264 -10.43 4.67 -25.31
N LEU A 265 -9.10 4.60 -25.25
CA LEU A 265 -8.36 3.82 -24.24
C LEU A 265 -7.83 4.75 -23.15
N GLY A 266 -8.40 4.68 -21.95
CA GLY A 266 -7.85 5.26 -20.73
C GLY A 266 -6.84 4.30 -20.09
N ILE A 267 -5.73 4.83 -19.58
CA ILE A 267 -4.67 4.06 -18.90
C ILE A 267 -4.31 4.77 -17.60
N ALA A 268 -4.13 4.00 -16.52
CA ALA A 268 -3.49 4.45 -15.30
C ALA A 268 -2.49 3.39 -14.84
N ALA A 269 -1.31 3.81 -14.39
CA ALA A 269 -0.30 2.93 -13.84
C ALA A 269 0.35 3.58 -12.62
N MET A 270 0.64 2.80 -11.59
CA MET A 270 1.30 3.28 -10.39
C MET A 270 2.27 2.22 -9.86
N SER A 271 3.40 2.66 -9.32
CA SER A 271 4.36 1.79 -8.65
C SER A 271 4.75 2.43 -7.32
N THR A 272 4.93 1.61 -6.29
CA THR A 272 5.25 2.06 -4.94
C THR A 272 6.25 1.12 -4.27
N THR A 273 7.12 1.68 -3.45
CA THR A 273 8.01 0.93 -2.57
C THR A 273 8.04 1.59 -1.20
N ARG A 274 8.01 0.79 -0.14
CA ARG A 274 8.06 1.23 1.25
C ARG A 274 9.05 0.37 2.03
N THR A 275 9.93 1.03 2.77
CA THR A 275 10.71 0.42 3.86
C THR A 275 10.17 0.93 5.18
N SER A 276 9.86 0.04 6.10
CA SER A 276 9.36 0.42 7.43
C SER A 276 9.95 -0.51 8.50
N PRO A 277 11.24 -0.36 8.82
CA PRO A 277 11.89 -1.19 9.83
C PRO A 277 11.16 -1.17 11.17
N SER A 278 11.25 -2.27 11.90
CA SER A 278 10.90 -2.33 13.31
C SER A 278 11.73 -1.33 14.12
N LEU A 279 11.22 -0.89 15.26
CA LEU A 279 11.97 -0.05 16.20
C LEU A 279 13.20 -0.75 16.78
N ALA A 280 13.19 -2.09 16.75
CA ALA A 280 14.27 -2.94 17.23
C ALA A 280 15.23 -3.39 16.12
N ASP A 281 15.03 -2.93 14.88
CA ASP A 281 15.90 -3.25 13.77
C ASP A 281 17.34 -2.75 14.01
N GLY A 282 18.32 -3.63 13.83
CA GLY A 282 19.74 -3.36 14.08
C GLY A 282 20.17 -3.36 15.55
N MET A 283 19.27 -3.66 16.50
CA MET A 283 19.64 -3.77 17.91
C MET A 283 20.32 -5.12 18.21
N HIS A 284 21.30 -5.11 19.10
CA HIS A 284 21.95 -6.30 19.64
C HIS A 284 21.46 -6.58 21.06
N TYR A 285 20.90 -7.78 21.27
CA TYR A 285 20.52 -8.27 22.59
C TYR A 285 20.42 -9.80 22.59
N LEU A 286 20.48 -10.42 23.77
CA LEU A 286 20.19 -11.84 23.95
C LEU A 286 18.67 -12.05 23.99
N ASP A 287 18.13 -12.93 23.17
CA ASP A 287 16.69 -13.28 23.14
C ASP A 287 16.45 -14.75 23.57
N ALA A 288 15.18 -15.17 23.58
CA ALA A 288 14.77 -16.54 23.92
C ALA A 288 15.29 -17.62 22.96
N SER A 289 15.89 -17.23 21.84
CA SER A 289 16.62 -18.16 20.98
C SER A 289 17.93 -18.64 21.62
N GLY A 290 18.38 -17.97 22.69
CA GLY A 290 19.63 -18.24 23.41
C GLY A 290 20.87 -17.67 22.73
N LEU A 291 20.69 -16.80 21.72
CA LEU A 291 21.76 -16.18 20.95
C LEU A 291 21.73 -14.67 21.11
N ASP A 292 22.91 -14.04 21.21
CA ASP A 292 23.08 -12.59 21.08
C ASP A 292 23.49 -12.27 19.64
N TYR A 293 22.64 -11.54 18.92
CA TYR A 293 22.83 -11.21 17.51
C TYR A 293 22.16 -9.88 17.13
N GLU A 294 22.51 -9.36 15.96
CA GLU A 294 21.86 -8.17 15.38
C GLU A 294 20.45 -8.56 14.90
N HIS A 295 19.43 -7.99 15.52
CA HIS A 295 18.04 -8.31 15.21
C HIS A 295 17.61 -7.59 13.93
N ASP A 296 17.32 -8.35 12.88
CA ASP A 296 16.75 -7.86 11.62
C ASP A 296 15.22 -7.80 11.74
N GLY A 297 14.70 -6.59 11.89
CA GLY A 297 13.28 -6.26 11.86
C GLY A 297 12.90 -5.47 10.62
N GLY A 298 13.71 -5.52 9.56
CA GLY A 298 13.51 -4.80 8.33
C GLY A 298 12.23 -5.25 7.63
N ARG A 299 11.36 -4.30 7.27
CA ARG A 299 10.18 -4.56 6.43
C ARG A 299 10.29 -3.79 5.13
N TRP A 300 10.12 -4.50 4.03
CA TRP A 300 10.05 -3.96 2.68
C TRP A 300 8.77 -4.42 2.01
N VAL A 301 8.05 -3.48 1.39
CA VAL A 301 6.83 -3.74 0.61
C VAL A 301 6.96 -3.00 -0.71
N ALA A 302 6.65 -3.67 -1.81
CA ALA A 302 6.50 -3.03 -3.11
C ALA A 302 5.14 -3.39 -3.71
N GLY A 303 4.68 -2.55 -4.62
CA GLY A 303 3.50 -2.87 -5.39
C GLY A 303 3.41 -2.09 -6.69
N ASP A 304 2.67 -2.67 -7.63
CA ASP A 304 2.39 -2.13 -8.94
C ASP A 304 0.88 -2.20 -9.22
N LEU A 305 0.36 -1.19 -9.88
CA LEU A 305 -1.02 -1.07 -10.35
C LEU A 305 -0.99 -0.76 -11.83
N LEU A 306 -1.85 -1.43 -12.60
CA LEU A 306 -2.20 -1.08 -13.97
C LEU A 306 -3.72 -1.15 -14.12
N LYS A 307 -4.30 -0.08 -14.66
CA LYS A 307 -5.70 -0.01 -15.05
C LYS A 307 -5.83 0.44 -16.50
N ALA A 308 -6.75 -0.17 -17.23
CA ALA A 308 -7.08 0.19 -18.59
C ALA A 308 -8.59 0.19 -18.79
N ASN A 309 -9.13 1.30 -19.31
CA ASN A 309 -10.56 1.46 -19.60
C ASN A 309 -10.74 1.66 -21.11
N LEU A 310 -11.31 0.69 -21.80
CA LEU A 310 -11.61 0.73 -23.23
C LEU A 310 -13.08 1.08 -23.44
N ARG A 311 -13.33 2.17 -24.16
CA ARG A 311 -14.68 2.57 -24.58
C ARG A 311 -15.04 1.92 -25.90
N LEU A 312 -16.14 1.18 -25.89
CA LEU A 312 -16.72 0.56 -27.08
C LEU A 312 -17.89 1.41 -27.62
N PRO A 313 -18.25 1.25 -28.90
CA PRO A 313 -19.50 1.82 -29.43
C PRO A 313 -20.71 1.32 -28.63
N GLY A 314 -21.72 2.18 -28.45
CA GLY A 314 -22.98 1.78 -27.79
C GLY A 314 -23.07 2.04 -26.28
N ASP A 315 -22.28 2.98 -25.74
CA ASP A 315 -22.23 3.32 -24.31
C ASP A 315 -21.87 2.10 -23.43
N GLN A 316 -20.81 1.39 -23.86
CA GLN A 316 -20.20 0.28 -23.15
C GLN A 316 -18.74 0.61 -22.82
N THR A 317 -18.31 0.28 -21.61
CA THR A 317 -16.93 0.45 -21.14
C THR A 317 -16.42 -0.87 -20.58
N LEU A 318 -15.31 -1.34 -21.13
CA LEU A 318 -14.55 -2.45 -20.57
C LEU A 318 -13.42 -1.91 -19.70
N ALA A 319 -13.34 -2.36 -18.46
CA ALA A 319 -12.29 -1.98 -17.51
C ALA A 319 -11.47 -3.20 -17.14
N ALA A 320 -10.15 -3.11 -17.21
CA ALA A 320 -9.24 -4.14 -16.72
C ALA A 320 -8.35 -3.54 -15.64
N SER A 321 -8.19 -4.26 -14.53
CA SER A 321 -7.25 -3.87 -13.47
C SER A 321 -6.32 -5.02 -13.12
N PHE A 322 -5.08 -4.67 -12.81
CA PHE A 322 -4.06 -5.56 -12.31
C PHE A 322 -3.32 -4.88 -11.17
N ILE A 323 -3.22 -5.57 -10.05
CA ILE A 323 -2.39 -5.19 -8.92
C ILE A 323 -1.47 -6.34 -8.58
N ASN A 324 -0.22 -5.98 -8.28
CA ASN A 324 0.73 -6.89 -7.66
C ASN A 324 1.33 -6.21 -6.44
N SER A 325 1.56 -6.97 -5.39
CA SER A 325 2.30 -6.54 -4.22
C SER A 325 3.23 -7.65 -3.76
N THR A 326 4.43 -7.28 -3.35
CA THR A 326 5.41 -8.18 -2.77
C THR A 326 5.92 -7.59 -1.46
N ARG A 327 6.23 -8.46 -0.51
CA ARG A 327 6.76 -8.06 0.79
C ARG A 327 7.84 -9.01 1.28
N SER A 328 8.75 -8.46 2.07
CA SER A 328 9.74 -9.20 2.85
C SER A 328 9.86 -8.55 4.22
N ILE A 329 9.87 -9.36 5.26
CA ILE A 329 9.89 -8.93 6.66
C ILE A 329 10.92 -9.79 7.40
N GLY A 330 11.91 -9.18 8.03
CA GLY A 330 12.77 -9.84 9.02
C GLY A 330 11.95 -10.20 10.24
N LEU A 331 11.94 -11.48 10.63
CA LEU A 331 11.11 -11.96 11.73
C LEU A 331 11.70 -11.54 13.07
N LEU A 332 10.90 -10.78 13.81
CA LEU A 332 11.28 -10.27 15.10
C LEU A 332 10.11 -10.38 16.06
N CYS A 333 10.38 -10.93 17.25
CA CYS A 333 9.42 -11.00 18.32
C CYS A 333 9.63 -9.81 19.25
N LEU A 334 8.61 -8.97 19.43
CA LEU A 334 8.70 -7.72 20.19
C LEU A 334 7.97 -7.83 21.53
N ARG A 335 8.29 -8.86 22.30
CA ARG A 335 7.69 -9.09 23.61
C ARG A 335 8.73 -9.45 24.65
N VAL A 336 8.63 -8.85 25.82
CA VAL A 336 9.51 -9.10 26.97
C VAL A 336 8.63 -9.46 28.15
N THR A 337 8.47 -10.76 28.37
CA THR A 337 7.66 -11.29 29.45
C THR A 337 8.37 -12.33 30.30
N ALA A 338 9.64 -12.60 30.01
CA ALA A 338 10.52 -13.49 30.74
C ALA A 338 11.85 -12.77 31.06
N ALA A 339 12.83 -13.51 31.57
CA ALA A 339 14.18 -12.97 31.81
C ALA A 339 14.86 -12.46 30.52
N LEU A 340 14.50 -13.03 29.37
CA LEU A 340 14.94 -12.62 28.05
C LEU A 340 13.73 -12.17 27.20
N PRO A 341 13.91 -11.19 26.30
CA PRO A 341 12.96 -10.93 25.22
C PRO A 341 12.67 -12.22 24.43
N CYS A 342 11.45 -12.38 23.93
CA CYS A 342 11.19 -13.45 22.98
C CYS A 342 12.00 -13.23 21.69
N GLY A 343 12.27 -14.31 20.98
CA GLY A 343 12.88 -14.22 19.68
C GLY A 343 13.15 -15.58 19.05
N TYR A 344 13.71 -15.53 17.83
CA TYR A 344 13.74 -16.67 16.92
C TYR A 344 15.16 -17.08 16.54
N GLY A 345 16.17 -16.25 16.79
CA GLY A 345 17.51 -16.41 16.24
C GLY A 345 17.67 -15.73 14.86
N PRO A 346 18.89 -15.67 14.34
CA PRO A 346 19.21 -14.92 13.11
C PRO A 346 18.68 -15.60 11.84
N GLY A 347 18.38 -14.77 10.82
CA GLY A 347 18.11 -15.25 9.46
C GLY A 347 16.74 -15.89 9.24
N ASN A 348 15.75 -15.52 10.06
CA ASN A 348 14.36 -15.91 9.91
C ASN A 348 13.57 -14.79 9.21
N ASN A 349 12.65 -15.13 8.31
CA ASN A 349 11.91 -14.14 7.54
C ASN A 349 10.48 -14.55 7.20
N VAL A 350 9.67 -13.55 6.87
CA VAL A 350 8.39 -13.72 6.19
C VAL A 350 8.46 -13.03 4.84
N SER A 351 8.17 -13.77 3.78
CA SER A 351 8.00 -13.20 2.45
C SER A 351 6.61 -13.50 1.93
N GLY A 352 6.05 -12.60 1.13
CA GLY A 352 4.74 -12.83 0.55
C GLY A 352 4.54 -12.06 -0.73
N SER A 353 3.59 -12.54 -1.53
CA SER A 353 3.08 -11.82 -2.68
C SER A 353 1.56 -11.87 -2.71
N PHE A 354 0.97 -10.85 -3.30
CA PHE A 354 -0.45 -10.75 -3.57
C PHE A 354 -0.64 -10.20 -4.97
N SER A 355 -1.51 -10.83 -5.75
CA SER A 355 -1.91 -10.32 -7.06
C SER A 355 -3.41 -10.33 -7.18
N LEU A 356 -3.98 -9.25 -7.72
CA LEU A 356 -5.39 -9.13 -8.06
C LEU A 356 -5.50 -8.79 -9.55
N TYR A 357 -6.38 -9.49 -10.25
CA TYR A 357 -6.74 -9.19 -11.61
C TYR A 357 -8.25 -9.11 -11.70
N SER A 358 -8.76 -8.12 -12.45
CA SER A 358 -10.18 -8.00 -12.72
C SER A 358 -10.47 -7.54 -14.14
N LEU A 359 -11.64 -7.95 -14.62
CA LEU A 359 -12.23 -7.53 -15.87
C LEU A 359 -13.67 -7.13 -15.60
N GLY A 360 -13.95 -5.84 -15.72
CA GLY A 360 -15.27 -5.24 -15.64
C GLY A 360 -15.84 -4.91 -17.03
N ASP A 361 -17.14 -5.10 -17.18
CA ASP A 361 -17.94 -4.59 -18.28
C ASP A 361 -19.07 -3.76 -17.71
N GLN A 362 -19.18 -2.52 -18.17
CA GLN A 362 -20.26 -1.61 -17.83
C GLN A 362 -21.00 -1.30 -19.12
N LEU A 363 -22.27 -1.69 -19.17
CA LEU A 363 -23.15 -1.53 -20.33
C LEU A 363 -24.38 -0.71 -19.95
N LEU A 364 -24.70 0.28 -20.77
CA LEU A 364 -25.89 1.10 -20.59
C LEU A 364 -26.88 0.93 -21.75
N THR A 365 -27.83 0.01 -21.58
CA THR A 365 -28.87 -0.27 -22.57
C THR A 365 -30.15 0.53 -22.28
N GLY A 366 -30.38 1.57 -23.10
CA GLY A 366 -31.46 2.53 -22.88
C GLY A 366 -31.31 3.25 -21.54
N ALA A 367 -32.22 2.94 -20.61
CA ALA A 367 -32.26 3.52 -19.26
C ALA A 367 -31.66 2.58 -18.20
N THR A 368 -31.35 1.33 -18.56
CA THR A 368 -30.86 0.29 -17.65
C THR A 368 -29.35 0.25 -17.66
N ALA A 369 -28.72 0.40 -16.49
CA ALA A 369 -27.30 0.20 -16.33
C ALA A 369 -27.02 -1.22 -15.84
N ILE A 370 -26.02 -1.87 -16.44
CA ILE A 370 -25.57 -3.20 -16.07
C ILE A 370 -24.06 -3.11 -15.86
N SER A 371 -23.58 -3.62 -14.74
CA SER A 371 -22.15 -3.85 -14.53
C SER A 371 -21.90 -5.31 -14.19
N ALA A 372 -20.92 -5.91 -14.85
CA ALA A 372 -20.42 -7.23 -14.53
C ALA A 372 -18.92 -7.10 -14.26
N THR A 373 -18.39 -7.76 -13.25
CA THR A 373 -16.96 -7.80 -12.98
C THR A 373 -16.56 -9.20 -12.58
N LEU A 374 -15.58 -9.74 -13.28
CA LEU A 374 -14.90 -10.98 -12.93
C LEU A 374 -13.59 -10.61 -12.25
N TYR A 375 -13.23 -11.32 -11.19
CA TYR A 375 -11.97 -11.09 -10.50
C TYR A 375 -11.32 -12.39 -10.07
N GLY A 376 -10.01 -12.34 -9.87
CA GLY A 376 -9.29 -13.36 -9.14
C GLY A 376 -8.11 -12.77 -8.38
N THR A 377 -7.81 -13.40 -7.26
CA THR A 377 -6.69 -13.05 -6.39
C THR A 377 -5.85 -14.28 -6.12
N VAL A 378 -4.54 -14.07 -6.09
CA VAL A 378 -3.56 -15.10 -5.73
C VAL A 378 -2.62 -14.48 -4.71
N GLY A 379 -2.59 -15.07 -3.52
CA GLY A 379 -1.67 -14.72 -2.45
C GLY A 379 -0.75 -15.88 -2.13
N SER A 380 0.50 -15.58 -1.81
CA SER A 380 1.39 -16.51 -1.13
C SER A 380 2.04 -15.83 0.06
N ASN A 381 2.26 -16.59 1.12
CA ASN A 381 2.95 -16.14 2.32
C ASN A 381 3.84 -17.28 2.81
N LEU A 382 5.14 -17.05 2.88
CA LEU A 382 6.14 -17.98 3.36
C LEU A 382 6.63 -17.49 4.71
N PHE A 383 6.34 -18.25 5.76
CA PHE A 383 6.94 -18.09 7.08
C PHE A 383 8.15 -19.01 7.17
N ASP A 384 9.35 -18.47 6.96
CA ASP A 384 10.60 -19.21 6.98
C ASP A 384 11.26 -19.09 8.36
N LEU A 385 11.03 -20.12 9.18
CA LEU A 385 11.62 -20.30 10.51
C LEU A 385 12.61 -21.49 10.52
N ARG A 386 13.20 -21.83 9.38
CA ARG A 386 14.12 -22.99 9.28
C ARG A 386 15.43 -22.78 10.05
N ASN A 387 15.77 -21.53 10.34
CA ASN A 387 16.92 -21.15 11.16
C ASN A 387 16.50 -20.78 12.60
N ARG A 388 15.32 -21.24 13.06
CA ARG A 388 14.85 -20.94 14.40
C ARG A 388 15.68 -21.67 15.46
N PHE A 389 16.04 -20.97 16.52
CA PHE A 389 16.65 -21.52 17.74
C PHE A 389 15.74 -21.29 18.95
N ILE A 390 15.85 -22.17 19.96
CA ILE A 390 15.23 -22.05 21.27
C ILE A 390 16.30 -22.45 22.29
N ASP A 391 16.66 -21.55 23.20
CA ASP A 391 17.67 -21.80 24.24
C ASP A 391 19.00 -22.38 23.69
N GLY A 392 19.48 -21.81 22.57
CA GLY A 392 20.70 -22.22 21.86
C GLY A 392 20.56 -23.49 21.02
N VAL A 393 19.41 -24.17 21.04
CA VAL A 393 19.15 -25.41 20.31
C VAL A 393 18.35 -25.13 19.04
N ALA A 394 18.81 -25.66 17.91
CA ALA A 394 18.10 -25.54 16.64
C ALA A 394 16.72 -26.23 16.72
N ALA A 395 15.67 -25.47 16.45
CA ALA A 395 14.27 -25.90 16.53
C ALA A 395 13.51 -25.45 15.28
N PRO A 396 13.89 -25.93 14.07
CA PRO A 396 13.38 -25.42 12.81
C PRO A 396 11.86 -25.54 12.73
N ALA A 397 11.22 -24.52 12.18
CA ALA A 397 9.79 -24.49 11.89
C ALA A 397 9.53 -23.76 10.57
N GLY A 398 8.26 -23.58 10.24
CA GLY A 398 7.86 -22.74 9.11
C GLY A 398 6.73 -23.35 8.31
N SER A 399 6.10 -22.49 7.52
CA SER A 399 5.01 -22.89 6.64
C SER A 399 4.96 -22.02 5.40
N SER A 400 4.45 -22.60 4.32
CA SER A 400 4.04 -21.86 3.14
C SER A 400 2.52 -21.89 3.07
N MET A 401 1.93 -20.73 2.82
CA MET A 401 0.49 -20.55 2.73
C MET A 401 0.18 -19.97 1.36
N GLN A 402 -0.68 -20.65 0.61
CA GLN A 402 -1.19 -20.17 -0.67
C GLN A 402 -2.68 -19.91 -0.55
N MET A 403 -3.10 -18.70 -0.90
CA MET A 403 -4.51 -18.32 -1.00
C MET A 403 -4.85 -18.07 -2.46
N ARG A 404 -5.99 -18.57 -2.92
CA ARG A 404 -6.55 -18.24 -4.23
C ARG A 404 -8.02 -17.92 -4.05
N SER A 405 -8.47 -16.80 -4.58
CA SER A 405 -9.89 -16.46 -4.65
C SER A 405 -10.26 -16.12 -6.08
N SER A 406 -11.48 -16.44 -6.48
CA SER A 406 -12.04 -16.00 -7.77
C SER A 406 -13.54 -15.83 -7.62
N GLY A 407 -14.09 -14.85 -8.32
CA GLY A 407 -15.50 -14.56 -8.20
C GLY A 407 -16.01 -13.62 -9.26
N PHE A 408 -17.28 -13.27 -9.11
CA PHE A 408 -17.91 -12.26 -9.92
C PHE A 408 -18.86 -11.39 -9.10
N THR A 409 -19.05 -10.17 -9.58
CA THR A 409 -20.11 -9.26 -9.15
C THR A 409 -20.92 -8.86 -10.38
N LEU A 410 -22.23 -9.00 -10.32
CA LEU A 410 -23.16 -8.53 -11.34
C LEU A 410 -24.13 -7.56 -10.67
N SER A 411 -24.23 -6.34 -11.17
CA SER A 411 -25.24 -5.39 -10.74
C SER A 411 -26.04 -4.89 -11.93
N ALA A 412 -27.34 -4.68 -11.75
CA ALA A 412 -28.21 -4.08 -12.75
C ALA A 412 -29.14 -3.07 -12.09
N GLU A 413 -29.14 -1.82 -12.56
CA GLU A 413 -30.06 -0.78 -12.13
C GLU A 413 -31.11 -0.53 -13.22
N LEU A 414 -32.36 -0.85 -12.87
CA LEU A 414 -33.54 -0.80 -13.72
C LEU A 414 -34.45 0.34 -13.23
N PRO A 415 -34.55 1.44 -13.98
CA PRO A 415 -35.51 2.49 -13.65
C PRO A 415 -36.93 2.01 -13.97
N ALA A 416 -37.60 1.45 -12.97
CA ALA A 416 -39.00 1.06 -13.07
C ALA A 416 -39.90 2.26 -12.77
N MET A 417 -40.78 2.65 -13.70
CA MET A 417 -41.72 3.77 -13.51
C MET A 417 -41.02 5.11 -13.16
N ARG A 418 -41.79 6.17 -12.83
CA ARG A 418 -41.22 7.50 -12.52
C ARG A 418 -40.55 7.60 -11.14
N LYS A 419 -40.91 6.73 -10.20
CA LYS A 419 -40.53 6.86 -8.78
C LYS A 419 -39.72 5.70 -8.21
N HIS A 420 -39.64 4.55 -8.91
CA HIS A 420 -38.94 3.37 -8.42
C HIS A 420 -37.59 3.22 -9.13
N THR A 421 -36.66 2.59 -8.43
CA THR A 421 -35.36 2.20 -8.95
C THR A 421 -35.09 0.80 -8.44
N LEU A 422 -35.29 -0.19 -9.31
CA LEU A 422 -35.01 -1.56 -8.98
C LEU A 422 -33.53 -1.83 -9.23
N SER A 423 -32.83 -2.41 -8.26
CA SER A 423 -31.44 -2.82 -8.41
C SER A 423 -31.31 -4.30 -8.09
N ILE A 424 -30.68 -5.05 -8.99
CA ILE A 424 -30.30 -6.45 -8.78
C ILE A 424 -28.80 -6.46 -8.49
N LEU A 425 -28.39 -7.19 -7.46
CA LEU A 425 -26.99 -7.44 -7.13
C LEU A 425 -26.81 -8.95 -6.96
N ALA A 426 -25.94 -9.54 -7.76
CA ALA A 426 -25.50 -10.91 -7.62
C ALA A 426 -23.99 -10.93 -7.38
N TYR A 427 -23.55 -11.82 -6.51
CA TYR A 427 -22.18 -11.93 -6.07
C TYR A 427 -21.86 -13.40 -5.84
N ASP A 428 -20.69 -13.84 -6.27
CA ASP A 428 -20.17 -15.16 -5.94
C ASP A 428 -18.66 -15.08 -5.78
N THR A 429 -18.13 -15.80 -4.80
CA THR A 429 -16.70 -15.94 -4.57
C THR A 429 -16.39 -17.36 -4.15
N ASN A 430 -15.34 -17.91 -4.71
CA ASN A 430 -14.77 -19.20 -4.33
C ASN A 430 -13.34 -18.95 -3.92
N SER A 431 -12.99 -19.40 -2.71
CA SER A 431 -11.67 -19.21 -2.15
C SER A 431 -11.11 -20.53 -1.66
N SER A 432 -9.80 -20.69 -1.80
CA SER A 432 -9.06 -21.83 -1.29
C SER A 432 -7.80 -21.34 -0.60
N GLN A 433 -7.45 -22.03 0.48
CA GLN A 433 -6.27 -21.78 1.27
C GLN A 433 -5.57 -23.12 1.49
N VAL A 434 -4.31 -23.20 1.09
CA VAL A 434 -3.45 -24.38 1.28
C VAL A 434 -2.32 -23.96 2.21
N SER A 435 -2.12 -24.68 3.30
CA SER A 435 -0.97 -24.50 4.18
C SER A 435 -0.11 -25.75 4.14
N THR A 436 1.17 -25.56 3.81
CA THR A 436 2.16 -26.62 3.70
C THR A 436 3.25 -26.39 4.74
N PRO A 437 3.46 -27.29 5.70
CA PRO A 437 4.56 -27.19 6.64
C PRO A 437 5.90 -27.29 5.88
N LEU A 438 6.89 -26.49 6.28
CA LEU A 438 8.26 -26.60 5.74
C LEU A 438 9.08 -27.67 6.48
N VAL A 439 8.61 -28.11 7.65
CA VAL A 439 9.27 -29.10 8.51
C VAL A 439 8.28 -30.22 8.84
N ALA A 440 8.65 -31.47 8.51
CA ALA A 440 7.75 -32.62 8.60
C ALA A 440 7.28 -32.93 10.03
N SER A 441 8.12 -32.72 11.05
CA SER A 441 7.77 -32.93 12.46
C SER A 441 6.61 -32.06 12.93
N ASN A 442 6.37 -30.92 12.27
CA ASN A 442 5.36 -29.97 12.69
C ASN A 442 4.04 -30.20 11.94
N ALA A 443 3.97 -31.15 11.00
CA ALA A 443 2.81 -31.37 10.14
C ALA A 443 1.50 -31.65 10.90
N ALA A 444 1.58 -32.24 12.09
CA ALA A 444 0.43 -32.47 12.98
C ALA A 444 -0.24 -31.16 13.47
N TYR A 445 0.49 -30.03 13.41
CA TYR A 445 0.03 -28.71 13.82
C TYR A 445 -0.40 -27.82 12.63
N TYR A 446 -0.51 -28.37 11.42
CA TYR A 446 -0.96 -27.63 10.22
C TYR A 446 -2.15 -28.31 9.54
N SER A 447 -3.03 -27.51 8.95
CA SER A 447 -4.16 -27.98 8.13
C SER A 447 -3.76 -27.93 6.65
N SER A 448 -3.98 -29.01 5.91
CA SER A 448 -3.49 -29.14 4.53
C SER A 448 -4.25 -28.28 3.51
N GLN A 449 -5.58 -28.20 3.59
CA GLN A 449 -6.37 -27.43 2.63
C GLN A 449 -7.74 -27.03 3.19
N GLN A 450 -8.14 -25.79 2.91
CA GLN A 450 -9.47 -25.25 3.18
C GLN A 450 -10.02 -24.65 1.91
N GLN A 451 -11.31 -24.83 1.68
CA GLN A 451 -12.02 -24.24 0.55
C GLN A 451 -13.35 -23.72 1.05
N GLY A 452 -13.80 -22.59 0.53
CA GLY A 452 -15.11 -22.06 0.85
C GLY A 452 -15.64 -21.23 -0.30
N SER A 453 -16.93 -21.34 -0.51
CA SER A 453 -17.70 -20.50 -1.40
C SER A 453 -18.61 -19.57 -0.59
N TYR A 454 -18.89 -18.41 -1.13
CA TYR A 454 -19.95 -17.53 -0.67
C TYR A 454 -20.60 -16.89 -1.87
N GLY A 455 -21.92 -16.90 -1.93
CA GLY A 455 -22.64 -16.14 -2.94
C GLY A 455 -23.91 -15.53 -2.40
N ALA A 456 -24.31 -14.44 -3.02
CA ALA A 456 -25.47 -13.65 -2.65
C ALA A 456 -26.23 -13.20 -3.88
N LEU A 457 -27.56 -13.15 -3.76
CA LEU A 457 -28.44 -12.53 -4.74
C LEU A 457 -29.39 -11.61 -3.97
N GLN A 458 -29.47 -10.34 -4.36
CA GLN A 458 -30.31 -9.34 -3.72
C GLN A 458 -31.05 -8.53 -4.79
N LEU A 459 -32.34 -8.32 -4.56
CA LEU A 459 -33.17 -7.36 -5.25
C LEU A 459 -33.48 -6.23 -4.28
N SER A 460 -33.27 -4.98 -4.71
CA SER A 460 -33.64 -3.79 -3.93
C SER A 460 -34.52 -2.88 -4.77
N ASP A 461 -35.42 -2.15 -4.11
CA ASP A 461 -36.24 -1.09 -4.68
C ASP A 461 -36.04 0.19 -3.88
N ARG A 462 -35.63 1.27 -4.56
CA ARG A 462 -35.60 2.62 -4.02
C ARG A 462 -36.78 3.42 -4.57
N ILE A 463 -37.70 3.75 -3.69
CA ILE A 463 -38.96 4.43 -3.97
C ILE A 463 -38.85 5.90 -3.55
N ARG A 464 -38.85 6.83 -4.50
CA ARG A 464 -38.98 8.26 -4.22
C ARG A 464 -40.43 8.64 -4.04
N ALA A 465 -40.92 8.63 -2.79
CA ALA A 465 -42.26 9.07 -2.47
C ALA A 465 -42.49 10.52 -2.93
N ASN A 466 -41.52 11.41 -2.66
CA ASN A 466 -41.46 12.80 -3.11
C ASN A 466 -40.00 13.32 -3.17
N ASP A 467 -39.80 14.63 -3.39
CA ASP A 467 -38.47 15.27 -3.47
C ASP A 467 -37.64 15.20 -2.17
N ARG A 468 -38.29 14.93 -1.04
CA ARG A 468 -37.72 14.94 0.31
C ARG A 468 -37.66 13.56 0.96
N LEU A 469 -38.54 12.64 0.59
CA LEU A 469 -38.66 11.31 1.20
C LEU A 469 -38.37 10.21 0.18
N ALA A 470 -37.41 9.36 0.51
CA ALA A 470 -37.12 8.12 -0.20
C ALA A 470 -37.26 6.92 0.75
N LEU A 471 -37.88 5.86 0.27
CA LEU A 471 -37.99 4.56 0.94
C LEU A 471 -37.11 3.56 0.20
N ASN A 472 -36.51 2.63 0.92
CA ASN A 472 -35.72 1.55 0.36
C ASN A 472 -36.23 0.24 0.93
N ALA A 473 -36.38 -0.78 0.10
CA ALA A 473 -36.64 -2.14 0.52
C ALA A 473 -35.72 -3.08 -0.25
N SER A 474 -35.22 -4.14 0.37
CA SER A 474 -34.48 -5.19 -0.31
C SER A 474 -34.79 -6.57 0.23
N LEU A 475 -34.68 -7.56 -0.63
CA LEU A 475 -34.84 -8.97 -0.32
C LEU A 475 -33.76 -9.74 -1.07
N GLY A 476 -33.19 -10.76 -0.44
CA GLY A 476 -32.16 -11.57 -1.07
C GLY A 476 -31.94 -12.88 -0.36
N LEU A 477 -30.98 -13.63 -0.87
CA LEU A 477 -30.53 -14.90 -0.34
C LEU A 477 -29.00 -14.92 -0.38
N THR A 478 -28.40 -15.47 0.65
CA THR A 478 -26.99 -15.85 0.65
C THR A 478 -26.86 -17.36 0.76
N HIS A 479 -25.77 -17.87 0.25
CA HIS A 479 -25.30 -19.22 0.52
C HIS A 479 -23.82 -19.12 0.86
N ALA A 480 -23.34 -20.03 1.71
CA ALA A 480 -21.93 -20.14 1.97
C ALA A 480 -21.57 -21.58 2.33
N SER A 481 -20.33 -21.96 2.01
CA SER A 481 -19.81 -23.27 2.40
C SER A 481 -19.78 -23.40 3.93
N TYR A 482 -20.14 -24.59 4.44
CA TYR A 482 -20.21 -24.91 5.88
C TYR A 482 -21.30 -24.22 6.70
N SER A 483 -22.06 -23.27 6.13
CA SER A 483 -23.29 -22.74 6.75
C SER A 483 -24.52 -23.00 5.88
N GLY A 484 -25.70 -22.98 6.49
CA GLY A 484 -26.94 -22.89 5.71
C GLY A 484 -27.04 -21.57 4.95
N GLY A 485 -27.88 -21.52 3.91
CA GLY A 485 -28.23 -20.26 3.26
C GLY A 485 -29.06 -19.38 4.19
N SER A 486 -28.93 -18.05 4.07
CA SER A 486 -29.67 -17.08 4.89
C SER A 486 -30.50 -16.14 4.01
N ALA A 487 -31.69 -15.78 4.47
CA ALA A 487 -32.47 -14.72 3.85
C ALA A 487 -31.86 -13.35 4.20
N LEU A 488 -31.70 -12.51 3.20
CA LEU A 488 -31.40 -11.09 3.34
C LEU A 488 -32.71 -10.32 3.24
N GLY A 489 -32.91 -9.33 4.10
CA GLY A 489 -34.04 -8.42 4.00
C GLY A 489 -33.68 -7.09 4.61
N SER A 490 -33.98 -5.98 3.93
CA SER A 490 -33.84 -4.67 4.55
C SER A 490 -34.99 -3.74 4.20
N VAL A 491 -35.28 -2.82 5.11
CA VAL A 491 -36.19 -1.71 4.89
C VAL A 491 -35.54 -0.45 5.45
N GLY A 492 -35.74 0.67 4.80
CA GLY A 492 -35.24 1.95 5.30
C GLY A 492 -35.95 3.13 4.70
N ALA A 493 -35.79 4.27 5.35
CA ALA A 493 -36.32 5.55 4.91
C ALA A 493 -35.23 6.61 5.06
N SER A 494 -35.11 7.50 4.08
CA SER A 494 -34.35 8.74 4.20
C SER A 494 -35.26 9.94 3.92
N TRP A 495 -35.22 10.90 4.82
CA TRP A 495 -36.08 12.08 4.80
C TRP A 495 -35.26 13.35 4.96
N ARG A 496 -35.32 14.22 3.95
CA ARG A 496 -34.78 15.59 4.01
C ARG A 496 -35.91 16.52 4.44
N ALA A 497 -36.04 16.78 5.74
CA ALA A 497 -37.13 17.60 6.27
C ALA A 497 -37.09 19.00 5.62
N ASP A 498 -35.89 19.56 5.50
CA ASP A 498 -35.58 20.78 4.77
C ASP A 498 -34.22 20.67 4.03
N ALA A 499 -33.60 21.81 3.71
CA ALA A 499 -32.31 21.86 3.02
C ALA A 499 -31.11 21.50 3.92
N ASN A 500 -31.27 21.62 5.24
CA ASN A 500 -30.24 21.50 6.25
C ASN A 500 -30.34 20.18 7.01
N ASP A 501 -31.56 19.68 7.20
CA ASP A 501 -31.84 18.49 8.00
C ASP A 501 -32.11 17.26 7.14
N SER A 502 -31.36 16.19 7.40
CA SER A 502 -31.65 14.86 6.86
C SER A 502 -31.65 13.80 7.94
N TYR A 503 -32.67 12.96 7.91
CA TYR A 503 -32.87 11.82 8.79
C TYR A 503 -32.80 10.54 7.96
N ALA A 504 -32.20 9.49 8.49
CA ALA A 504 -32.26 8.15 7.91
C ALA A 504 -32.52 7.11 8.99
N ILE A 505 -33.29 6.09 8.64
CA ILE A 505 -33.49 4.91 9.48
C ILE A 505 -33.46 3.68 8.58
N SER A 506 -32.80 2.62 9.02
CA SER A 506 -32.79 1.34 8.32
C SER A 506 -32.82 0.18 9.29
N TYR A 507 -33.50 -0.88 8.89
CA TYR A 507 -33.52 -2.16 9.57
C TYR A 507 -33.12 -3.23 8.56
N ALA A 508 -32.14 -4.06 8.89
CA ALA A 508 -31.68 -5.14 8.01
C ALA A 508 -31.52 -6.47 8.76
N LEU A 509 -32.03 -7.51 8.13
CA LEU A 509 -31.83 -8.93 8.42
C LEU A 509 -30.79 -9.50 7.46
N SER A 510 -29.79 -10.19 7.99
CA SER A 510 -28.71 -10.80 7.22
C SER A 510 -28.21 -12.08 7.89
N GLY A 511 -27.39 -12.86 7.19
CA GLY A 511 -26.60 -13.94 7.79
C GLY A 511 -25.13 -13.54 7.87
N SER A 512 -24.37 -14.04 8.86
CA SER A 512 -22.92 -13.88 8.81
C SER A 512 -22.36 -14.85 7.78
N ALA A 513 -21.50 -14.37 6.89
CA ALA A 513 -20.69 -15.30 6.12
C ALA A 513 -19.88 -16.18 7.10
N PRO A 514 -19.89 -17.51 6.95
CA PRO A 514 -19.08 -18.37 7.78
C PRO A 514 -17.61 -18.00 7.57
N ASN A 515 -16.86 -17.93 8.66
CA ASN A 515 -15.41 -17.86 8.59
C ASN A 515 -14.91 -19.12 7.86
N PHE A 516 -13.80 -19.10 7.11
CA PHE A 516 -13.18 -20.38 6.75
C PHE A 516 -12.93 -21.12 8.06
N GLY A 517 -13.30 -22.40 8.13
CA GLY A 517 -13.21 -23.16 9.38
C GLY A 517 -11.83 -22.95 10.00
N ARG A 518 -11.74 -22.27 11.15
CA ARG A 518 -10.43 -21.90 11.70
C ARG A 518 -9.62 -23.17 11.96
N ASN A 519 -8.32 -23.10 11.66
CA ASN A 519 -7.38 -24.23 11.70
C ASN A 519 -7.59 -25.07 12.97
N ARG A 520 -7.82 -26.38 12.77
CA ARG A 520 -8.05 -27.38 13.82
C ARG A 520 -6.77 -27.79 14.56
N ALA A 521 -5.76 -26.92 14.63
CA ALA A 521 -4.46 -27.27 15.16
C ALA A 521 -4.26 -26.66 16.55
N LEU A 522 -3.97 -27.53 17.51
CA LEU A 522 -3.40 -27.15 18.79
C LEU A 522 -2.03 -26.52 18.53
N SER A 523 -1.70 -25.42 19.20
CA SER A 523 -0.37 -24.81 19.10
C SER A 523 0.72 -25.80 19.52
N ASP A 524 1.85 -25.78 18.81
CA ASP A 524 3.09 -26.43 19.26
C ASP A 524 3.44 -25.93 20.68
N PRO A 525 3.71 -26.81 21.67
CA PRO A 525 4.14 -26.38 23.01
C PRO A 525 5.28 -25.36 22.99
N ALA A 526 6.20 -25.47 22.02
CA ALA A 526 7.32 -24.57 21.87
C ALA A 526 6.96 -23.21 21.23
N SER A 527 5.74 -23.05 20.71
CA SER A 527 5.23 -21.77 20.20
C SER A 527 4.25 -21.08 21.15
N LEU A 528 4.00 -21.67 22.33
CA LEU A 528 3.20 -21.01 23.37
C LEU A 528 3.92 -19.78 23.90
N GLN A 529 3.12 -18.76 24.19
CA GLN A 529 3.62 -17.51 24.72
C GLN A 529 3.37 -17.45 26.22
N PHE A 530 4.42 -17.22 27.01
CA PHE A 530 4.31 -17.16 28.46
C PHE A 530 4.40 -15.72 28.97
N ASP A 531 3.57 -15.36 29.93
CA ASP A 531 3.70 -14.17 30.76
C ASP A 531 4.24 -14.60 32.14
N CYS A 532 5.46 -14.21 32.48
CA CYS A 532 6.15 -14.70 33.67
C CYS A 532 6.03 -13.72 34.85
N GLN A 533 5.02 -13.91 35.71
CA GLN A 533 4.80 -13.11 36.92
C GLN A 533 4.76 -13.97 38.18
N GLY A 534 5.82 -14.75 38.43
CA GLY A 534 5.92 -15.63 39.59
C GLY A 534 4.75 -16.61 39.68
N ASN A 535 4.01 -16.60 40.80
CA ASN A 535 2.84 -17.48 41.00
C ASN A 535 1.64 -17.14 40.09
N GLN A 536 1.68 -16.04 39.35
CA GLN A 536 0.62 -15.61 38.43
C GLN A 536 1.02 -15.78 36.95
N SER A 537 2.02 -16.62 36.65
CA SER A 537 2.37 -16.92 35.28
C SER A 537 1.18 -17.43 34.46
N VAL A 538 1.11 -17.04 33.18
CA VAL A 538 0.06 -17.46 32.25
C VAL A 538 0.67 -17.90 30.92
N GLY A 539 0.21 -19.02 30.37
CA GLY A 539 0.55 -19.46 29.02
C GLY A 539 -0.60 -19.24 28.04
N TYR A 540 -0.28 -18.74 26.84
CA TYR A 540 -1.24 -18.45 25.78
C TYR A 540 -0.94 -19.26 24.52
N GLY A 541 -1.99 -19.79 23.89
CA GLY A 541 -1.91 -20.55 22.63
C GLY A 541 -3.18 -20.51 21.81
N ALA A 542 -3.28 -21.39 20.83
CA ALA A 542 -4.50 -21.67 20.07
C ALA A 542 -4.88 -23.16 20.22
N ALA A 543 -6.17 -23.44 20.22
CA ALA A 543 -6.69 -24.80 20.31
C ALA A 543 -7.83 -25.03 19.31
N PRO A 544 -8.10 -26.28 18.92
CA PRO A 544 -9.25 -26.62 18.09
C PRO A 544 -10.56 -26.17 18.75
N GLY A 545 -11.55 -25.84 17.93
CA GLY A 545 -12.88 -25.47 18.43
C GLY A 545 -13.98 -25.72 17.41
N ASP A 546 -15.12 -25.08 17.64
CA ASP A 546 -16.35 -25.31 16.90
C ASP A 546 -16.23 -24.78 15.46
N GLN A 547 -16.95 -25.44 14.55
CA GLN A 547 -17.06 -24.99 13.18
C GLN A 547 -18.17 -23.92 13.06
N PRO A 548 -18.03 -22.98 12.11
CA PRO A 548 -19.10 -22.05 11.76
C PRO A 548 -20.41 -22.78 11.47
N GLY A 549 -21.48 -22.37 12.16
CA GLY A 549 -22.84 -22.85 11.95
C GLY A 549 -23.70 -21.85 11.17
N ALA A 550 -25.00 -22.15 11.04
CA ALA A 550 -25.97 -21.17 10.55
C ALA A 550 -26.08 -20.01 11.55
N SER A 551 -25.96 -18.78 11.06
CA SER A 551 -26.05 -17.57 11.86
C SER A 551 -27.09 -16.62 11.29
N SER A 552 -27.58 -15.72 12.13
CA SER A 552 -28.48 -14.66 11.73
C SER A 552 -28.05 -13.35 12.36
N SER A 553 -28.40 -12.25 11.73
CA SER A 553 -28.11 -10.89 12.19
C SER A 553 -29.31 -10.01 11.96
N SER A 554 -29.71 -9.25 12.97
CA SER A 554 -30.65 -8.14 12.83
C SER A 554 -29.96 -6.85 13.22
N SER A 555 -30.11 -5.81 12.42
CA SER A 555 -29.48 -4.51 12.60
C SER A 555 -30.51 -3.39 12.50
N LEU A 556 -30.40 -2.39 13.34
CA LEU A 556 -31.16 -1.15 13.32
C LEU A 556 -30.16 0.00 13.33
N ASN A 557 -30.24 0.86 12.33
CA ASN A 557 -29.43 2.07 12.23
C ASN A 557 -30.35 3.28 12.10
N ALA A 558 -30.07 4.35 12.83
CA ALA A 558 -30.74 5.63 12.70
C ALA A 558 -29.69 6.72 12.65
N SER A 559 -29.85 7.69 11.75
CA SER A 559 -28.96 8.84 11.69
C SER A 559 -29.71 10.14 11.45
N VAL A 560 -29.13 11.22 11.99
CA VAL A 560 -29.55 12.59 11.73
C VAL A 560 -28.32 13.40 11.35
N THR A 561 -28.43 14.19 10.29
CA THR A 561 -27.41 15.14 9.88
C THR A 561 -28.05 16.51 9.77
N HIS A 562 -27.49 17.47 10.51
CA HIS A 562 -27.82 18.88 10.41
C HIS A 562 -26.67 19.62 9.71
N ARG A 563 -27.01 20.42 8.69
CA ARG A 563 -26.06 21.25 7.96
C ARG A 563 -26.32 22.71 8.25
N PHE A 564 -25.31 23.37 8.76
CA PHE A 564 -25.26 24.82 8.84
C PHE A 564 -24.61 25.38 7.56
N ALA A 565 -24.52 26.70 7.45
CA ALA A 565 -23.93 27.34 6.28
C ALA A 565 -22.47 26.93 5.99
N ARG A 566 -21.69 26.59 7.03
CA ARG A 566 -20.26 26.25 6.94
C ARG A 566 -19.85 25.09 7.87
N SER A 567 -20.81 24.32 8.35
CA SER A 567 -20.56 23.21 9.26
C SER A 567 -21.60 22.13 9.06
N ALA A 568 -21.27 20.91 9.45
CA ALA A 568 -22.22 19.82 9.48
C ALA A 568 -21.98 18.99 10.74
N LEU A 569 -23.06 18.50 11.33
CA LEU A 569 -23.03 17.58 12.45
C LEU A 569 -23.91 16.39 12.10
N SER A 570 -23.38 15.19 12.31
CA SER A 570 -24.08 13.93 12.11
C SER A 570 -24.03 13.10 13.39
N LEU A 571 -25.19 12.60 13.80
CA LEU A 571 -25.31 11.60 14.86
C LEU A 571 -25.86 10.32 14.21
N ALA A 572 -25.16 9.21 14.40
CA ALA A 572 -25.64 7.88 14.06
C ALA A 572 -25.82 7.06 15.34
N LEU A 573 -26.88 6.26 15.39
CA LEU A 573 -27.18 5.30 16.44
C LEU A 573 -27.31 3.94 15.76
N TYR A 574 -26.66 2.94 16.32
CA TYR A 574 -26.72 1.59 15.76
C TYR A 574 -26.95 0.55 16.85
N ARG A 575 -27.64 -0.52 16.47
CA ARG A 575 -27.75 -1.74 17.26
C ARG A 575 -27.84 -2.94 16.34
N GLN A 576 -26.96 -3.90 16.55
CA GLN A 576 -26.91 -5.15 15.81
C GLN A 576 -26.85 -6.33 16.76
N VAL A 577 -27.68 -7.34 16.49
CA VAL A 577 -27.72 -8.61 17.22
C VAL A 577 -27.38 -9.71 16.24
N GLN A 578 -26.25 -10.37 16.46
CA GLN A 578 -25.81 -11.53 15.69
C GLN A 578 -26.01 -12.79 16.55
N SER A 579 -26.74 -13.78 16.06
CA SER A 579 -27.05 -15.02 16.78
C SER A 579 -26.46 -16.22 16.05
N GLY A 580 -25.98 -17.21 16.80
CA GLY A 580 -25.39 -18.44 16.23
C GLY A 580 -24.02 -18.21 15.59
N VAL A 581 -23.30 -17.15 15.97
CA VAL A 581 -21.97 -16.86 15.45
C VAL A 581 -20.90 -17.66 16.19
N VAL A 582 -19.73 -17.82 15.55
CA VAL A 582 -18.54 -18.37 16.19
C VAL A 582 -17.69 -17.22 16.74
N LEU A 583 -17.34 -17.31 18.03
CA LEU A 583 -16.48 -16.38 18.73
C LEU A 583 -15.13 -17.04 19.06
N PRO A 584 -14.01 -16.61 18.45
CA PRO A 584 -12.69 -16.94 18.97
C PRO A 584 -12.50 -16.23 20.31
N THR A 585 -12.31 -16.99 21.38
CA THR A 585 -12.05 -16.44 22.73
C THR A 585 -11.02 -17.28 23.47
N GLN A 586 -10.40 -16.70 24.49
CA GLN A 586 -9.48 -17.39 25.37
C GLN A 586 -10.25 -18.33 26.30
N VAL A 587 -10.05 -19.63 26.15
CA VAL A 587 -10.62 -20.69 26.99
C VAL A 587 -9.54 -21.26 27.90
N ASN A 588 -9.89 -21.43 29.17
CA ASN A 588 -8.96 -21.93 30.18
C ASN A 588 -8.59 -23.41 29.93
N GLY A 589 -7.32 -23.74 30.14
CA GLY A 589 -6.78 -25.08 29.93
C GLY A 589 -7.43 -26.14 30.80
N SER A 590 -7.94 -25.80 31.99
CA SER A 590 -8.63 -26.77 32.86
C SER A 590 -9.95 -27.23 32.24
N VAL A 591 -10.64 -26.34 31.53
CA VAL A 591 -11.86 -26.65 30.79
C VAL A 591 -11.55 -27.49 29.57
N LEU A 592 -10.50 -27.15 28.82
CA LEU A 592 -10.06 -27.90 27.64
C LEU A 592 -9.41 -29.27 27.99
N LEU A 593 -8.90 -29.43 29.20
CA LEU A 593 -8.47 -30.74 29.70
C LEU A 593 -9.68 -31.60 30.06
N ALA A 594 -10.72 -31.00 30.65
CA ALA A 594 -11.95 -31.69 31.02
C ALA A 594 -12.78 -32.14 29.80
N ASP A 595 -12.76 -31.36 28.70
CA ASP A 595 -13.45 -31.72 27.45
C ASP A 595 -12.63 -32.66 26.53
N GLY A 596 -11.37 -32.97 26.92
CA GLY A 596 -10.48 -33.87 26.20
C GLY A 596 -9.71 -33.25 25.04
N THR A 597 -9.83 -31.93 24.81
CA THR A 597 -9.06 -31.20 23.78
C THR A 597 -7.57 -31.17 24.11
N LEU A 598 -7.21 -31.03 25.39
CA LEU A 598 -5.83 -31.13 25.87
C LEU A 598 -5.57 -32.50 26.48
N SER A 599 -4.41 -33.09 26.17
CA SER A 599 -3.95 -34.32 26.81
C SER A 599 -2.98 -34.02 27.97
N PRO A 600 -2.90 -34.89 29.00
CA PRO A 600 -1.87 -34.77 30.04
C PRO A 600 -0.44 -34.75 29.49
N SER A 601 -0.19 -35.45 28.38
CA SER A 601 1.12 -35.45 27.71
C SER A 601 1.47 -34.10 27.09
N TYR A 602 0.49 -33.39 26.53
CA TYR A 602 0.68 -32.03 26.02
C TYR A 602 1.04 -31.08 27.16
N ILE A 603 0.31 -31.13 28.28
CA ILE A 603 0.60 -30.31 29.46
C ILE A 603 2.02 -30.56 29.98
N ALA A 604 2.47 -31.82 30.00
CA ALA A 604 3.84 -32.15 30.40
C ALA A 604 4.90 -31.54 29.47
N GLN A 605 4.64 -31.50 28.16
CA GLN A 605 5.52 -30.85 27.19
C GLN A 605 5.56 -29.33 27.41
N VAL A 606 4.40 -28.70 27.62
CA VAL A 606 4.29 -27.27 27.94
C VAL A 606 5.06 -26.93 29.20
N GLN A 607 4.95 -27.75 30.26
CA GLN A 607 5.72 -27.56 31.49
C GLN A 607 7.23 -27.61 31.26
N GLY A 608 7.69 -28.48 30.35
CA GLY A 608 9.10 -28.54 29.95
C GLY A 608 9.58 -27.25 29.29
N VAL A 609 8.80 -26.67 28.37
CA VAL A 609 9.11 -25.39 27.74
C VAL A 609 9.06 -24.25 28.76
N TYR A 610 8.03 -24.23 29.61
CA TYR A 610 7.88 -23.21 30.66
C TYR A 610 9.07 -23.17 31.63
N ALA A 611 9.62 -24.32 32.01
CA ALA A 611 10.77 -24.41 32.91
C ALA A 611 12.14 -24.12 32.24
N SER A 612 12.18 -24.00 30.90
CA SER A 612 13.41 -23.68 30.16
C SER A 612 13.79 -22.19 30.27
N GLN A 613 15.01 -21.81 29.88
CA GLN A 613 15.39 -20.38 29.84
C GLN A 613 14.60 -19.58 28.81
N ALA A 614 14.11 -20.24 27.75
CA ALA A 614 13.23 -19.63 26.75
C ALA A 614 11.77 -19.47 27.24
N GLY A 615 11.39 -20.14 28.34
CA GLY A 615 10.11 -19.98 29.02
C GLY A 615 10.19 -18.95 30.15
N CYS A 616 9.87 -19.37 31.38
CA CYS A 616 9.98 -18.54 32.59
C CYS A 616 11.21 -18.88 33.45
N GLY A 617 12.06 -19.81 33.01
CA GLY A 617 13.32 -20.15 33.64
C GLY A 617 13.26 -21.27 34.70
N ILE A 618 14.45 -21.80 35.00
CA ILE A 618 14.67 -22.87 35.99
C ILE A 618 14.51 -22.26 37.39
N GLY A 619 13.35 -22.47 38.01
CA GLY A 619 13.01 -21.90 39.33
C GLY A 619 11.63 -21.24 39.38
N ALA A 620 10.97 -21.09 38.23
CA ALA A 620 9.57 -20.68 38.19
C ALA A 620 8.67 -21.77 38.84
N PRO A 621 7.63 -21.39 39.60
CA PRO A 621 6.65 -22.32 40.14
C PRO A 621 6.02 -23.19 39.03
N PRO A 622 5.65 -24.46 39.28
CA PRO A 622 4.99 -25.29 38.26
C PRO A 622 3.77 -24.58 37.66
N LEU A 623 3.65 -24.62 36.34
CA LEU A 623 2.55 -23.99 35.62
C LEU A 623 1.30 -24.86 35.78
N ALA A 624 0.31 -24.35 36.50
CA ALA A 624 -0.95 -25.03 36.68
C ALA A 624 -1.74 -25.04 35.35
N VAL A 625 -2.56 -26.07 35.14
CA VAL A 625 -3.42 -26.14 33.94
C VAL A 625 -4.42 -24.96 33.89
N SER A 626 -4.82 -24.44 35.05
CA SER A 626 -5.66 -23.24 35.19
C SER A 626 -4.94 -21.94 34.80
N GLN A 627 -3.63 -21.97 34.56
CA GLN A 627 -2.83 -20.85 34.07
C GLN A 627 -2.61 -20.89 32.55
N LEU A 628 -3.23 -21.85 31.86
CA LEU A 628 -3.17 -21.91 30.41
C LEU A 628 -4.45 -21.34 29.80
N TYR A 629 -4.33 -20.56 28.74
CA TYR A 629 -5.43 -20.03 27.96
C TYR A 629 -5.18 -20.27 26.47
N PHE A 630 -6.20 -20.76 25.78
CA PHE A 630 -6.12 -21.04 24.36
C PHE A 630 -7.22 -20.29 23.62
N SER A 631 -6.84 -19.61 22.53
CA SER A 631 -7.78 -19.04 21.58
C SER A 631 -8.52 -20.19 20.89
N THR A 632 -9.78 -20.40 21.29
CA THR A 632 -10.64 -21.46 20.81
C THR A 632 -11.90 -20.86 20.18
N PRO A 633 -12.25 -21.23 18.94
CA PRO A 633 -13.54 -20.86 18.34
C PRO A 633 -14.70 -21.53 19.08
N ILE A 634 -15.66 -20.74 19.59
CA ILE A 634 -16.86 -21.21 20.28
C ILE A 634 -18.10 -20.82 19.48
N GLY A 635 -18.90 -21.80 19.07
CA GLY A 635 -20.12 -21.62 18.28
C GLY A 635 -21.35 -21.32 19.14
N GLY A 636 -22.48 -21.02 18.49
CA GLY A 636 -23.75 -20.79 19.18
C GLY A 636 -23.83 -19.48 19.99
N VAL A 637 -22.82 -18.62 19.89
CA VAL A 637 -22.75 -17.37 20.64
C VAL A 637 -23.67 -16.33 20.02
N THR A 638 -24.31 -15.52 20.85
CA THR A 638 -24.99 -14.30 20.43
C THR A 638 -24.11 -13.10 20.75
N ARG A 639 -23.82 -12.25 19.77
CA ARG A 639 -23.09 -10.98 19.96
C ARG A 639 -24.03 -9.81 19.73
N ILE A 640 -23.95 -8.80 20.60
CA ILE A 640 -24.75 -7.60 20.52
C ILE A 640 -23.79 -6.41 20.42
N TYR A 641 -23.83 -5.72 19.30
CA TYR A 641 -23.10 -4.48 19.06
C TYR A 641 -24.09 -3.33 19.14
N SER A 642 -23.77 -2.28 19.88
CA SER A 642 -24.62 -1.10 19.97
C SER A 642 -23.81 0.12 20.34
N GLY A 643 -24.19 1.26 19.79
CA GLY A 643 -23.42 2.47 20.00
C GLY A 643 -24.01 3.70 19.37
N ALA A 644 -23.23 4.76 19.46
CA ALA A 644 -23.54 6.06 18.91
C ALA A 644 -22.27 6.71 18.37
N ASP A 645 -22.35 7.29 17.18
CA ASP A 645 -21.26 8.03 16.54
C ASP A 645 -21.70 9.47 16.31
N LEU A 646 -20.97 10.42 16.89
CA LEU A 646 -21.10 11.83 16.63
C LEU A 646 -19.91 12.29 15.79
N THR A 647 -20.16 12.71 14.56
CA THR A 647 -19.13 13.23 13.66
C THR A 647 -19.53 14.58 13.10
N GLY A 648 -18.57 15.42 12.76
CA GLY A 648 -18.89 16.67 12.10
C GLY A 648 -17.66 17.41 11.64
N PHE A 649 -17.91 18.55 11.00
CA PHE A 649 -16.90 19.56 10.78
C PHE A 649 -17.46 20.94 11.09
N VAL A 650 -16.61 21.80 11.63
CA VAL A 650 -16.91 23.19 11.91
C VAL A 650 -15.86 24.05 11.23
N GLN A 651 -16.26 24.87 10.27
CA GLN A 651 -15.37 25.82 9.64
C GLN A 651 -15.47 27.20 10.30
N LEU A 652 -14.38 27.64 10.93
CA LEU A 652 -14.21 28.94 11.57
C LEU A 652 -13.19 29.76 10.77
N GLY A 653 -13.66 30.48 9.75
CA GLY A 653 -12.77 31.19 8.81
C GLY A 653 -11.94 30.19 7.99
N ASN A 654 -10.62 30.20 8.19
CA ASN A 654 -9.69 29.27 7.54
C ASN A 654 -9.25 28.10 8.46
N LEU A 655 -9.85 28.01 9.65
CA LEU A 655 -9.73 26.85 10.50
C LEU A 655 -10.89 25.90 10.20
N VAL A 656 -10.59 24.65 9.90
CA VAL A 656 -11.55 23.55 9.86
C VAL A 656 -11.27 22.69 11.08
N ALA A 657 -12.28 22.47 11.91
CA ALA A 657 -12.23 21.55 13.03
C ALA A 657 -13.12 20.34 12.72
N GLU A 658 -12.58 19.13 12.83
CA GLU A 658 -13.28 17.88 12.55
C GLU A 658 -13.34 17.04 13.84
N PRO A 659 -14.33 17.31 14.72
CA PRO A 659 -14.52 16.52 15.92
C PRO A 659 -15.23 15.19 15.60
N PHE A 660 -14.86 14.15 16.35
CA PHE A 660 -15.67 12.95 16.48
C PHE A 660 -15.72 12.44 17.93
N PHE A 661 -16.78 11.71 18.23
CA PHE A 661 -16.94 10.98 19.48
C PHE A 661 -17.78 9.73 19.21
N ASP A 662 -17.24 8.56 19.55
CA ASP A 662 -17.96 7.30 19.46
C ASP A 662 -18.07 6.61 20.83
N ILE A 663 -19.24 6.00 21.04
CA ILE A 663 -19.50 5.07 22.13
C ILE A 663 -19.82 3.72 21.52
N THR A 664 -19.02 2.71 21.84
CA THR A 664 -19.14 1.37 21.27
C THR A 664 -19.28 0.32 22.37
N SER A 665 -20.43 -0.33 22.44
CA SER A 665 -20.64 -1.49 23.30
C SER A 665 -20.75 -2.77 22.49
N THR A 666 -19.87 -3.72 22.81
CA THR A 666 -19.91 -5.08 22.29
C THR A 666 -20.15 -6.00 23.46
N THR A 667 -21.28 -6.68 23.53
CA THR A 667 -21.57 -7.68 24.56
C THR A 667 -21.81 -9.05 23.95
N LEU A 668 -21.48 -10.10 24.68
CA LEU A 668 -21.73 -11.47 24.25
C LEU A 668 -22.77 -12.13 25.16
N ARG A 669 -23.53 -13.08 24.63
CA ARG A 669 -24.41 -13.97 25.37
C ARG A 669 -24.15 -15.39 24.92
N SER A 670 -23.81 -16.24 25.87
CA SER A 670 -23.58 -17.67 25.66
C SER A 670 -24.17 -18.45 26.82
N ASN A 671 -24.40 -19.74 26.61
CA ASN A 671 -24.62 -20.73 27.66
C ASN A 671 -23.57 -21.86 27.59
N ASP A 672 -22.54 -21.68 26.76
CA ASP A 672 -21.47 -22.66 26.58
C ASP A 672 -20.59 -22.72 27.83
N PRO A 673 -20.33 -23.91 28.41
CA PRO A 673 -19.53 -24.04 29.64
C PRO A 673 -18.08 -23.55 29.47
N ARG A 674 -17.55 -23.46 28.24
CA ARG A 674 -16.23 -22.89 27.96
C ARG A 674 -16.19 -21.37 28.15
N ILE A 675 -17.35 -20.70 28.16
CA ILE A 675 -17.54 -19.26 28.43
C ILE A 675 -18.19 -19.03 29.80
N GLU A 676 -19.08 -19.91 30.23
CA GLU A 676 -19.79 -19.82 31.51
C GLU A 676 -19.04 -20.56 32.62
N ASN A 677 -17.81 -20.16 32.91
CA ASN A 677 -17.01 -20.73 34.00
C ASN A 677 -16.20 -19.66 34.76
N PRO A 678 -15.76 -19.92 36.00
CA PRO A 678 -15.05 -18.92 36.83
C PRO A 678 -13.74 -18.38 36.24
N PHE A 679 -13.16 -19.08 35.25
CA PHE A 679 -11.91 -18.69 34.60
C PHE A 679 -12.14 -17.94 33.27
N ALA A 680 -13.39 -17.74 32.86
CA ALA A 680 -13.68 -17.09 31.59
C ALA A 680 -13.35 -15.59 31.63
N ILE A 681 -12.60 -15.15 30.62
CA ILE A 681 -12.28 -13.73 30.38
C ILE A 681 -13.38 -13.05 29.54
N ALA A 682 -13.97 -13.80 28.61
CA ALA A 682 -15.14 -13.37 27.89
C ALA A 682 -16.38 -13.61 28.75
N ILE A 683 -16.88 -12.57 29.41
CA ILE A 683 -18.01 -12.67 30.34
C ILE A 683 -19.32 -12.37 29.61
N SER A 684 -20.27 -13.28 29.74
CA SER A 684 -21.62 -13.15 29.19
C SER A 684 -22.36 -11.96 29.82
N GLY A 685 -22.88 -11.08 28.97
CA GLY A 685 -23.53 -9.81 29.33
C GLY A 685 -22.58 -8.65 29.63
N ALA A 686 -21.26 -8.89 29.71
CA ALA A 686 -20.28 -7.83 29.93
C ALA A 686 -19.74 -7.26 28.60
N GLN A 687 -19.07 -6.11 28.68
CA GLN A 687 -18.32 -5.55 27.57
C GLN A 687 -17.24 -6.55 27.13
N GLY A 688 -17.15 -6.80 25.82
CA GLY A 688 -16.16 -7.68 25.24
C GLY A 688 -14.75 -7.16 25.50
N PRO A 689 -13.78 -8.05 25.72
CA PRO A 689 -12.40 -7.65 25.95
C PRO A 689 -11.86 -6.89 24.73
N ASN A 690 -10.99 -5.90 24.98
CA ASN A 690 -10.26 -5.14 23.95
C ASN A 690 -11.12 -4.26 23.03
N VAL A 691 -12.38 -4.02 23.39
CA VAL A 691 -13.25 -3.05 22.72
C VAL A 691 -13.42 -1.82 23.61
N PRO A 692 -12.79 -0.67 23.27
CA PRO A 692 -12.87 0.53 24.09
C PRO A 692 -14.30 1.08 24.04
N LEU A 693 -14.85 1.43 25.21
CA LEU A 693 -16.22 1.91 25.30
C LEU A 693 -16.39 3.30 24.68
N HIS A 694 -15.37 4.15 24.83
CA HIS A 694 -15.34 5.52 24.33
C HIS A 694 -14.09 5.78 23.51
N ARG A 695 -14.27 6.48 22.39
CA ARG A 695 -13.21 7.16 21.65
C ARG A 695 -13.65 8.57 21.28
N ALA A 696 -12.67 9.46 21.20
CA ALA A 696 -12.92 10.83 20.78
C ALA A 696 -11.73 11.32 19.96
N GLY A 697 -11.97 12.22 19.02
CA GLY A 697 -10.88 12.90 18.35
C GLY A 697 -11.26 14.29 17.88
N LEU A 698 -10.24 15.09 17.64
CA LEU A 698 -10.35 16.44 17.11
C LEU A 698 -9.17 16.69 16.18
N THR A 699 -9.46 16.76 14.89
CA THR A 699 -8.49 17.23 13.89
C THR A 699 -8.72 18.71 13.61
N LEU A 700 -7.66 19.50 13.59
CA LEU A 700 -7.64 20.92 13.27
C LEU A 700 -6.79 21.13 12.01
N ASP A 701 -7.36 21.77 10.99
CA ASP A 701 -6.67 22.18 9.77
C ASP A 701 -6.78 23.70 9.63
N TYR A 702 -5.66 24.40 9.70
CA TYR A 702 -5.60 25.86 9.61
C TYR A 702 -4.67 26.33 8.49
N ARG A 703 -5.22 27.07 7.53
CA ARG A 703 -4.43 27.75 6.49
C ARG A 703 -4.61 29.26 6.57
N ALA A 704 -3.59 29.99 7.03
CA ALA A 704 -3.67 31.45 7.09
C ALA A 704 -3.96 32.05 5.69
N PRO A 705 -4.72 33.16 5.59
CA PRO A 705 -5.00 33.80 4.30
C PRO A 705 -3.70 34.14 3.56
N HIS A 706 -3.62 33.83 2.26
CA HIS A 706 -2.44 34.05 1.42
C HIS A 706 -1.16 33.30 1.86
N SER A 707 -1.24 32.41 2.84
CA SER A 707 -0.12 31.59 3.27
C SER A 707 0.05 30.38 2.36
N ALA A 708 1.31 30.09 2.02
CA ALA A 708 1.68 28.80 1.43
C ALA A 708 1.70 27.67 2.47
N ILE A 709 1.62 28.01 3.76
CA ILE A 709 1.71 27.09 4.89
C ILE A 709 0.32 26.83 5.46
N GLU A 710 0.01 25.55 5.63
CA GLU A 710 -1.13 24.96 6.30
C GLU A 710 -0.63 24.23 7.55
N TRP A 711 -1.30 24.41 8.68
CA TRP A 711 -0.99 23.80 9.96
C TRP A 711 -2.07 22.79 10.32
N LEU A 712 -1.65 21.60 10.70
CA LEU A 712 -2.51 20.49 11.07
C LEU A 712 -2.19 20.06 12.49
N ALA A 713 -3.22 19.76 13.28
CA ALA A 713 -3.07 19.16 14.60
C ALA A 713 -4.17 18.13 14.81
N ASP A 714 -3.88 17.05 15.52
CA ASP A 714 -4.85 16.01 15.83
C ASP A 714 -4.64 15.51 17.25
N ALA A 715 -5.74 15.29 17.95
CA ALA A 715 -5.75 14.71 19.28
C ALA A 715 -6.74 13.55 19.30
N GLN A 716 -6.31 12.37 19.75
CA GLN A 716 -7.16 11.17 19.82
C GLN A 716 -7.16 10.59 21.21
N TYR A 717 -8.34 10.43 21.80
CA TYR A 717 -8.56 9.76 23.07
C TYR A 717 -9.10 8.35 22.84
N THR A 718 -8.50 7.37 23.54
CA THR A 718 -8.98 5.99 23.61
C THR A 718 -9.16 5.61 25.08
N SER A 719 -10.34 5.12 25.43
CA SER A 719 -10.64 4.65 26.80
C SER A 719 -9.92 3.34 27.15
N ALA A 720 -10.07 2.89 28.41
CA ALA A 720 -9.57 1.59 28.86
C ALA A 720 -10.28 0.43 28.11
N ASN A 721 -9.82 -0.81 28.34
CA ASN A 721 -10.27 -1.99 27.57
C ASN A 721 -10.03 -1.82 26.06
N ASN A 722 -8.93 -1.15 25.70
CA ASN A 722 -8.52 -0.96 24.32
C ASN A 722 -7.67 -2.15 23.82
N PRO A 723 -7.47 -2.30 22.50
CA PRO A 723 -6.67 -3.38 21.93
C PRO A 723 -5.25 -3.44 22.48
N ASN A 724 -4.67 -2.31 22.90
CA ASN A 724 -3.30 -2.28 23.38
C ASN A 724 -3.14 -2.73 24.83
N ASN A 725 -4.23 -3.12 25.52
CA ASN A 725 -4.24 -3.44 26.95
C ASN A 725 -3.62 -2.33 27.83
N LEU A 726 -3.66 -1.09 27.34
CA LEU A 726 -3.17 0.08 28.05
C LEU A 726 -4.31 0.70 28.87
N PRO A 727 -4.00 1.51 29.89
CA PRO A 727 -4.97 2.41 30.50
C PRO A 727 -5.51 3.38 29.45
N ALA A 728 -6.55 4.16 29.78
CA ALA A 728 -7.01 5.20 28.88
C ALA A 728 -5.87 6.20 28.54
N TYR A 729 -5.80 6.63 27.28
CA TYR A 729 -4.72 7.49 26.79
C TYR A 729 -5.19 8.50 25.76
N THR A 730 -4.37 9.53 25.56
CA THR A 730 -4.53 10.51 24.48
C THR A 730 -3.21 10.68 23.73
N THR A 731 -3.26 10.54 22.40
CA THR A 731 -2.14 10.86 21.51
C THR A 731 -2.34 12.22 20.85
N TYR A 732 -1.23 12.87 20.53
CA TYR A 732 -1.22 14.17 19.85
C TYR A 732 -0.28 14.10 18.65
N ASP A 733 -0.80 14.51 17.50
CA ASP A 733 -0.07 14.60 16.24
C ASP A 733 -0.14 16.03 15.71
N ALA A 734 0.85 16.44 14.93
CA ALA A 734 0.86 17.74 14.27
C ALA A 734 1.62 17.68 12.96
N ALA A 735 1.22 18.50 11.98
CA ALA A 735 1.97 18.65 10.74
C ALA A 735 1.96 20.09 10.24
N ALA A 736 3.01 20.44 9.50
CA ALA A 736 3.11 21.66 8.73
C ALA A 736 3.21 21.29 7.25
N ASN A 737 2.33 21.85 6.45
CA ASN A 737 2.21 21.55 5.04
C ASN A 737 2.50 22.80 4.20
N VAL A 738 3.56 22.76 3.39
CA VAL A 738 4.05 23.90 2.60
C VAL A 738 3.78 23.63 1.12
N THR A 739 2.91 24.45 0.52
CA THR A 739 2.55 24.37 -0.88
C THR A 739 3.54 25.17 -1.75
N PHE A 740 4.16 24.51 -2.72
CA PHE A 740 5.00 25.13 -3.74
C PHE A 740 4.30 25.13 -5.10
N ALA A 741 4.88 25.83 -6.08
CA ALA A 741 4.35 25.88 -7.45
C ALA A 741 4.28 24.51 -8.16
N ARG A 742 4.96 23.47 -7.65
CA ARG A 742 5.08 22.14 -8.29
C ARG A 742 4.98 20.96 -7.32
N GLY A 743 4.31 21.16 -6.20
CA GLY A 743 4.15 20.12 -5.20
C GLY A 743 3.99 20.69 -3.80
N THR A 744 3.98 19.79 -2.83
CA THR A 744 3.60 20.05 -1.45
C THR A 744 4.56 19.29 -0.55
N LEU A 745 5.17 19.99 0.41
CA LEU A 745 6.04 19.40 1.43
C LEU A 745 5.33 19.38 2.77
N THR A 746 5.11 18.19 3.30
CA THR A 746 4.52 17.97 4.60
C THR A 746 5.60 17.51 5.58
N ILE A 747 5.66 18.15 6.74
CA ILE A 747 6.49 17.73 7.87
C ILE A 747 5.53 17.37 8.99
N ALA A 748 5.50 16.12 9.41
CA ALA A 748 4.59 15.64 10.44
C ALA A 748 5.35 15.08 11.65
N ALA A 749 4.73 15.17 12.82
CA ALA A 749 5.16 14.57 14.06
C ALA A 749 3.96 13.81 14.65
N SER A 750 4.21 12.57 15.03
CA SER A 750 3.21 11.66 15.61
C SER A 750 3.58 11.31 17.05
N ASN A 751 2.58 11.08 17.90
CA ASN A 751 2.72 10.85 19.34
C ASN A 751 3.71 11.84 19.99
N ILE A 752 3.47 13.14 19.81
CA ILE A 752 4.36 14.23 20.24
C ILE A 752 4.57 14.22 21.76
N THR A 753 3.62 13.72 22.54
CA THR A 753 3.75 13.58 24.00
C THR A 753 4.48 12.31 24.42
N ASN A 754 4.76 11.39 23.49
CA ASN A 754 5.43 10.11 23.73
C ASN A 754 4.72 9.25 24.80
N VAL A 755 3.38 9.30 24.81
CA VAL A 755 2.55 8.59 25.79
C VAL A 755 2.61 7.10 25.52
N TYR A 756 2.83 6.30 26.58
CA TYR A 756 2.95 4.84 26.55
C TYR A 756 3.86 4.30 25.43
N ALA A 757 4.89 5.06 25.06
CA ALA A 757 5.83 4.70 24.01
C ALA A 757 6.77 3.58 24.43
N GLY A 758 7.08 2.67 23.50
CA GLY A 758 7.98 1.54 23.76
C GLY A 758 8.29 0.73 22.51
N ILE A 759 9.25 -0.18 22.65
CA ILE A 759 9.67 -1.11 21.60
C ILE A 759 9.05 -2.49 21.82
N PHE A 760 9.01 -2.94 23.08
CA PHE A 760 8.57 -4.27 23.46
C PHE A 760 7.23 -4.24 24.17
N ALA A 761 6.34 -5.14 23.77
CA ALA A 761 5.18 -5.52 24.56
C ALA A 761 5.65 -6.08 25.90
N SER A 762 5.11 -5.58 27.01
CA SER A 762 5.53 -6.01 28.35
C SER A 762 4.39 -5.88 29.36
N SER A 763 4.61 -6.34 30.59
CA SER A 763 3.69 -6.12 31.70
C SER A 763 3.64 -4.66 32.17
N GLN A 764 4.54 -3.80 31.67
CA GLN A 764 4.58 -2.40 32.05
C GLN A 764 3.32 -1.68 31.55
N TYR A 765 2.57 -1.08 32.48
CA TYR A 765 1.27 -0.44 32.24
C TYR A 765 0.14 -1.37 31.79
N ALA A 766 0.35 -2.69 31.78
CA ALA A 766 -0.68 -3.64 31.36
C ALA A 766 -1.89 -3.60 32.29
N VAL A 767 -3.08 -3.60 31.71
CA VAL A 767 -4.35 -3.70 32.43
C VAL A 767 -4.81 -5.16 32.43
N PRO A 768 -4.87 -5.85 33.58
CA PRO A 768 -5.23 -7.27 33.64
C PRO A 768 -6.68 -7.50 33.22
N TYR A 769 -6.99 -8.72 32.78
CA TYR A 769 -8.38 -9.13 32.64
C TYR A 769 -8.93 -9.63 33.97
N THR A 770 -10.19 -9.31 34.26
CA THR A 770 -10.92 -9.91 35.38
C THR A 770 -11.77 -11.06 34.86
N THR A 771 -11.60 -12.26 35.42
CA THR A 771 -12.44 -13.42 35.05
C THR A 771 -13.82 -13.32 35.68
N LEU A 772 -14.76 -14.14 35.21
CA LEU A 772 -16.10 -14.28 35.81
C LEU A 772 -16.04 -14.59 37.32
N GLY A 773 -15.04 -15.35 37.78
CA GLY A 773 -14.81 -15.67 39.19
C GLY A 773 -14.15 -14.55 40.00
N GLY A 774 -13.82 -13.42 39.39
CA GLY A 774 -13.17 -12.27 40.04
C GLY A 774 -11.64 -12.37 40.15
N THR A 775 -11.02 -13.35 39.49
CA THR A 775 -9.55 -13.50 39.47
C THR A 775 -8.96 -12.59 38.41
N GLU A 776 -7.85 -11.92 38.72
CA GLU A 776 -7.10 -11.16 37.73
C GLU A 776 -6.13 -12.07 36.95
N VAL A 777 -6.19 -11.98 35.62
CA VAL A 777 -5.29 -12.66 34.69
C VAL A 777 -4.34 -11.62 34.12
N PRO A 778 -3.02 -11.73 34.38
CA PRO A 778 -2.03 -10.84 33.80
C PRO A 778 -2.12 -10.76 32.28
N THR A 779 -1.99 -9.55 31.76
CA THR A 779 -1.97 -9.25 30.33
C THR A 779 -0.69 -8.50 30.00
N ILE A 780 -0.53 -8.22 28.71
CA ILE A 780 0.64 -7.54 28.18
C ILE A 780 0.14 -6.30 27.48
N ALA A 781 0.69 -5.16 27.91
CA ALA A 781 0.52 -3.89 27.25
C ALA A 781 1.34 -3.90 25.97
N ARG A 782 0.67 -3.52 24.88
CA ARG A 782 1.31 -3.22 23.61
C ARG A 782 1.62 -1.73 23.60
N PRO A 783 2.90 -1.32 23.66
CA PRO A 783 3.23 0.09 23.68
C PRO A 783 2.79 0.78 22.40
N LEU A 784 2.52 2.08 22.51
CA LEU A 784 2.28 2.92 21.35
C LEU A 784 3.61 3.16 20.62
N ALA A 785 3.53 3.44 19.31
CA ALA A 785 4.70 3.88 18.57
C ALA A 785 5.32 5.13 19.25
N PRO A 786 6.64 5.15 19.50
CA PRO A 786 7.31 6.33 20.04
C PRO A 786 7.14 7.53 19.14
N ARG A 787 7.43 8.71 19.71
CA ARG A 787 7.43 9.96 18.96
C ARG A 787 8.24 9.81 17.67
N ALA A 788 7.57 10.03 16.53
CA ALA A 788 8.18 9.87 15.22
C ALA A 788 7.90 11.09 14.35
N TYR A 789 8.89 11.43 13.53
CA TYR A 789 8.83 12.53 12.58
C TYR A 789 8.83 11.98 11.16
N SER A 790 8.12 12.63 10.25
CA SER A 790 8.16 12.31 8.82
C SER A 790 8.22 13.58 7.97
N VAL A 791 8.84 13.45 6.81
CA VAL A 791 8.92 14.47 5.78
C VAL A 791 8.46 13.83 4.49
N THR A 792 7.42 14.41 3.89
CA THR A 792 6.78 13.91 2.69
C THR A 792 6.74 15.01 1.64
N TYR A 793 7.21 14.74 0.43
CA TYR A 793 7.09 15.61 -0.72
C TYR A 793 6.21 14.94 -1.78
N SER A 794 5.06 15.56 -2.06
CA SER A 794 4.13 15.11 -3.10
C SER A 794 4.14 16.09 -4.26
N PHE A 795 4.08 15.61 -5.49
CA PHE A 795 4.03 16.44 -6.69
C PHE A 795 3.02 15.90 -7.70
N ALA A 796 2.46 16.81 -8.49
CA ALA A 796 1.62 16.50 -9.64
C ALA A 796 2.05 17.35 -10.85
N VAL A 797 2.08 16.73 -12.02
CA VAL A 797 2.43 17.35 -13.31
C VAL A 797 1.32 17.04 -14.30
N GLY A 798 0.86 18.05 -15.05
CA GLY A 798 -0.30 17.95 -15.95
C GLY A 798 -1.32 19.04 -15.61
N ARG A 799 -2.60 18.81 -15.94
CA ARG A 799 -3.69 19.76 -15.66
C ARG A 799 -3.88 20.09 -14.17
N HIS A 800 -3.29 19.27 -13.28
CA HIS A 800 -3.17 19.50 -11.83
C HIS A 800 -2.09 20.49 -11.40
N ALA A 801 -1.30 21.08 -12.31
CA ALA A 801 -0.33 22.09 -11.94
C ALA A 801 -1.03 23.43 -11.62
N VAL A 802 -1.39 23.61 -10.35
CA VAL A 802 -1.80 24.86 -9.66
C VAL A 802 -3.29 25.20 -9.74
N ALA A 803 -3.98 25.06 -8.60
CA ALA A 803 -5.13 25.90 -8.24
C ALA A 803 -4.65 27.01 -7.28
N SER A 804 -4.77 28.25 -7.76
CA SER A 804 -4.73 29.56 -7.06
C SER A 804 -3.47 30.01 -6.30
N ILE A 805 -2.62 30.80 -6.99
CA ILE A 805 -2.07 32.06 -6.46
C ILE A 805 -2.13 33.09 -7.61
N PRO A 806 -2.60 34.34 -7.41
CA PRO A 806 -2.42 35.41 -8.40
C PRO A 806 -0.94 35.73 -8.51
N SER A 807 -0.35 35.52 -9.69
CA SER A 807 1.06 35.84 -9.97
C SER A 807 1.37 37.32 -9.77
N PRO A 808 2.44 37.68 -9.05
CA PRO A 808 3.34 38.73 -9.50
C PRO A 808 4.50 38.08 -10.28
N VAL A 809 4.72 38.58 -11.48
CA VAL A 809 5.78 38.21 -12.41
C VAL A 809 7.14 38.30 -11.73
N LEU A 810 7.91 37.20 -11.71
CA LEU A 810 9.36 37.21 -11.55
C LEU A 810 9.97 36.04 -12.31
N GLY A 811 10.53 36.33 -13.48
CA GLY A 811 11.26 35.39 -14.30
C GLY A 811 12.60 35.02 -13.66
N GLY A 812 12.87 33.71 -13.54
CA GLY A 812 14.17 33.19 -13.13
C GLY A 812 14.36 31.73 -13.57
N PRO A 813 15.58 31.29 -13.96
CA PRO A 813 15.77 30.04 -14.68
C PRO A 813 15.69 28.81 -13.76
N ARG A 814 14.84 27.85 -14.13
CA ARG A 814 14.63 26.56 -13.44
C ARG A 814 15.90 25.70 -13.45
N ARG A 815 16.39 25.29 -12.27
CA ARG A 815 17.43 24.25 -12.12
C ARG A 815 16.83 22.84 -12.24
N ARG A 816 17.35 22.02 -13.17
CA ARG A 816 17.02 20.59 -13.35
C ARG A 816 18.08 19.67 -12.70
N GLY A 817 17.64 18.56 -12.12
CA GLY A 817 18.48 17.52 -11.50
C GLY A 817 19.28 16.65 -12.49
N PRO A 818 20.15 15.74 -12.02
CA PRO A 818 21.22 15.13 -12.82
C PRO A 818 20.75 14.07 -13.83
N PHE A 819 19.54 13.51 -13.68
CA PHE A 819 19.02 12.45 -14.56
C PHE A 819 17.92 12.92 -15.53
N ALA A 820 17.59 14.22 -15.55
CA ALA A 820 16.57 14.82 -16.43
C ALA A 820 17.10 15.23 -17.82
N ARG A 821 18.10 14.52 -18.36
CA ARG A 821 18.93 15.00 -19.48
C ARG A 821 18.75 14.26 -20.79
N PHE A 822 18.16 13.08 -20.75
CA PHE A 822 17.83 12.34 -21.96
C PHE A 822 16.50 12.85 -22.51
N THR A 823 16.54 13.33 -23.75
CA THR A 823 15.35 13.70 -24.50
C THR A 823 14.69 12.45 -25.08
N VAL A 824 13.37 12.44 -25.21
CA VAL A 824 12.69 11.40 -26.00
C VAL A 824 13.12 11.50 -27.47
N LEU A 825 12.96 10.43 -28.26
CA LEU A 825 13.28 10.45 -29.69
C LEU A 825 12.56 11.62 -30.38
N PRO A 826 13.25 12.39 -31.24
CA PRO A 826 12.62 13.48 -31.95
C PRO A 826 11.77 12.92 -33.10
N ASN A 827 10.62 13.53 -33.36
CA ASN A 827 9.75 13.14 -34.48
C ASN A 827 10.23 13.71 -35.83
N THR A 828 11.21 14.61 -35.81
CA THR A 828 11.85 15.22 -36.99
C THR A 828 13.37 15.20 -36.82
N PRO A 829 14.16 15.00 -37.90
CA PRO A 829 15.61 15.00 -37.83
C PRO A 829 16.18 16.25 -37.12
N PRO A 830 17.13 16.10 -36.17
CA PRO A 830 17.77 17.24 -35.54
C PRO A 830 18.52 18.11 -36.58
N SER A 831 18.46 19.43 -36.44
CA SER A 831 19.11 20.37 -37.36
C SER A 831 20.65 20.31 -37.32
N ASP A 832 21.24 19.95 -36.17
CA ASP A 832 22.65 19.55 -36.05
C ASP A 832 22.79 18.46 -34.97
N PRO A 833 22.80 17.16 -35.35
CA PRO A 833 22.87 16.07 -34.39
C PRO A 833 24.26 15.90 -33.76
N TYR A 834 25.25 16.68 -34.20
CA TYR A 834 26.62 16.66 -33.70
C TYR A 834 26.95 17.88 -32.81
N ALA A 835 25.98 18.77 -32.59
CA ALA A 835 26.18 19.93 -31.74
C ALA A 835 26.42 19.53 -30.28
N LEU A 836 27.34 20.24 -29.62
CA LEU A 836 27.50 20.09 -28.17
C LEU A 836 26.28 20.65 -27.44
N ALA A 837 25.75 19.88 -26.49
CA ALA A 837 24.66 20.29 -25.63
C ALA A 837 25.11 21.39 -24.66
N ALA A 838 24.31 22.45 -24.50
CA ALA A 838 24.52 23.49 -23.50
C ALA A 838 24.30 22.93 -22.07
N SER A 839 25.36 22.36 -21.50
CA SER A 839 25.31 21.57 -20.27
C SER A 839 26.39 22.04 -19.30
N ARG A 840 25.97 22.43 -18.07
CA ARG A 840 26.91 22.78 -16.98
C ARG A 840 27.88 21.66 -16.56
N PHE A 841 27.67 20.43 -17.04
CA PHE A 841 28.51 19.27 -16.76
C PHE A 841 29.46 18.93 -17.92
N CYS A 842 29.31 19.64 -19.04
CA CYS A 842 30.26 19.64 -20.14
C CYS A 842 31.37 20.66 -19.81
N THR A 843 32.40 20.19 -19.11
CA THR A 843 33.58 21.02 -18.82
C THR A 843 34.38 21.25 -20.11
N PRO A 844 35.24 22.28 -20.19
CA PRO A 844 36.05 22.55 -21.38
C PRO A 844 36.85 21.33 -21.88
N ASP A 845 37.39 20.52 -20.97
CA ASP A 845 38.14 19.31 -21.33
C ASP A 845 37.23 18.22 -21.91
N ARG A 846 36.05 18.00 -21.32
CA ARG A 846 35.06 17.05 -21.84
C ARG A 846 34.46 17.52 -23.17
N ALA A 847 34.28 18.83 -23.33
CA ALA A 847 33.85 19.44 -24.58
C ALA A 847 34.86 19.18 -25.71
N ARG A 848 36.16 19.21 -25.40
CA ARG A 848 37.23 18.89 -26.37
C ARG A 848 37.16 17.43 -26.81
N VAL A 849 37.06 16.50 -25.86
CA VAL A 849 36.95 15.05 -26.15
C VAL A 849 35.68 14.74 -26.93
N ALA A 850 34.52 15.22 -26.46
CA ALA A 850 33.25 15.00 -27.14
C ALA A 850 33.21 15.60 -28.55
N ARG A 851 33.79 16.78 -28.74
CA ARG A 851 33.86 17.41 -30.07
C ARG A 851 34.72 16.58 -31.03
N GLY A 852 35.88 16.10 -30.59
CA GLY A 852 36.71 15.20 -31.41
C GLY A 852 35.98 13.93 -31.86
N LEU A 853 35.20 13.31 -30.97
CA LEU A 853 34.40 12.12 -31.29
C LEU A 853 33.24 12.42 -32.25
N LEU A 854 32.54 13.53 -32.04
CA LEU A 854 31.41 13.94 -32.87
C LEU A 854 31.86 14.39 -34.27
N ASP A 855 33.01 15.05 -34.39
CA ASP A 855 33.60 15.41 -35.68
C ASP A 855 34.09 14.17 -36.44
N ALA A 856 34.69 13.20 -35.74
CA ALA A 856 35.07 11.92 -36.33
C ALA A 856 33.84 11.15 -36.85
N LEU A 857 32.77 11.10 -36.05
CA LEU A 857 31.49 10.50 -36.45
C LEU A 857 30.88 11.21 -37.66
N ARG A 858 30.87 12.54 -37.67
CA ARG A 858 30.36 13.36 -38.79
C ARG A 858 31.10 13.03 -40.09
N ALA A 859 32.43 12.89 -40.04
CA ALA A 859 33.23 12.50 -41.20
C ALA A 859 32.90 11.06 -41.68
N GLN A 860 32.66 10.12 -40.76
CA GLN A 860 32.24 8.77 -41.11
C GLN A 860 30.86 8.73 -41.75
N VAL A 861 29.90 9.44 -41.18
CA VAL A 861 28.53 9.52 -41.69
C VAL A 861 28.50 10.08 -43.10
N ALA A 862 29.26 11.13 -43.38
CA ALA A 862 29.38 11.69 -44.74
C ALA A 862 29.93 10.66 -45.76
N ARG A 863 30.87 9.79 -45.35
CA ARG A 863 31.37 8.69 -46.20
C ARG A 863 30.32 7.62 -46.44
N VAL A 864 29.53 7.29 -45.42
CA VAL A 864 28.43 6.34 -45.55
C VAL A 864 27.35 6.86 -46.49
N GLU A 865 26.97 8.13 -46.35
CA GLU A 865 25.97 8.77 -47.21
C GLU A 865 26.45 8.83 -48.68
N ALA A 866 27.72 9.19 -48.92
CA ALA A 866 28.31 9.17 -50.25
C ALA A 866 28.34 7.75 -50.87
N ALA A 867 28.69 6.74 -50.08
CA ALA A 867 28.71 5.34 -50.54
C ALA A 867 27.29 4.80 -50.83
N ARG A 868 26.30 5.14 -50.00
CA ARG A 868 24.89 4.75 -50.22
C ARG A 868 24.26 5.46 -51.41
N ALA A 869 24.68 6.69 -51.70
CA ALA A 869 24.27 7.42 -52.90
C ALA A 869 24.77 6.73 -54.19
N ALA A 870 25.96 6.11 -54.13
CA ALA A 870 26.50 5.32 -55.25
C ALA A 870 25.91 3.91 -55.35
N SER A 871 25.65 3.25 -54.21
CA SER A 871 24.98 1.94 -54.15
C SER A 871 24.25 1.76 -52.81
N PRO A 872 22.91 1.63 -52.79
CA PRO A 872 22.11 1.56 -51.55
C PRO A 872 22.49 0.42 -50.58
N SER A 873 23.12 -0.64 -51.10
CA SER A 873 23.57 -1.84 -50.38
C SER A 873 25.10 -1.87 -50.14
N ALA A 874 25.82 -0.77 -50.37
CA ALA A 874 27.25 -0.68 -50.09
C ALA A 874 27.53 -0.92 -48.59
N THR A 875 28.46 -1.83 -48.31
CA THR A 875 29.01 -2.02 -46.96
C THR A 875 30.19 -1.08 -46.80
N VAL A 876 30.18 -0.26 -45.74
CA VAL A 876 31.20 0.77 -45.52
C VAL A 876 32.01 0.42 -44.28
N VAL A 877 33.33 0.31 -44.44
CA VAL A 877 34.25 0.15 -43.31
C VAL A 877 34.49 1.53 -42.71
N LEU A 878 34.15 1.69 -41.43
CA LEU A 878 34.31 2.94 -40.71
C LEU A 878 35.66 2.94 -39.98
N SER A 879 36.34 4.09 -39.99
CA SER A 879 37.55 4.30 -39.20
C SER A 879 37.20 5.14 -37.97
N ALA A 880 37.69 4.75 -36.80
CA ALA A 880 37.45 5.43 -35.54
C ALA A 880 38.77 5.87 -34.89
N PRO A 881 38.75 6.89 -34.00
CA PRO A 881 39.89 7.23 -33.15
C PRO A 881 40.32 6.07 -32.24
N GLU A 882 41.56 6.08 -31.77
CA GLU A 882 42.10 5.05 -30.85
C GLU A 882 41.23 4.89 -29.60
N GLY A 883 40.88 3.65 -29.25
CA GLY A 883 39.97 3.34 -28.11
C GLY A 883 38.47 3.44 -28.41
N VAL A 884 38.08 3.79 -29.64
CA VAL A 884 36.69 3.86 -30.09
C VAL A 884 36.47 2.98 -31.31
N THR A 885 35.30 2.37 -31.42
CA THR A 885 34.84 1.58 -32.56
C THR A 885 33.56 2.18 -33.11
N PHE A 886 33.51 2.33 -34.44
CA PHE A 886 32.32 2.68 -35.18
C PHE A 886 31.88 1.49 -36.03
N THR A 887 30.67 1.00 -35.80
CA THR A 887 30.12 -0.17 -36.51
C THR A 887 28.95 0.28 -37.39
N TYR A 888 29.05 0.01 -38.69
CA TYR A 888 28.00 0.30 -39.66
C TYR A 888 26.93 -0.78 -39.64
N HIS A 889 25.67 -0.38 -39.49
CA HIS A 889 24.50 -1.25 -39.55
C HIS A 889 23.57 -0.79 -40.68
N PRO A 890 23.46 -1.55 -41.79
CA PRO A 890 22.52 -1.23 -42.85
C PRO A 890 21.09 -1.52 -42.38
N LEU A 891 20.16 -0.60 -42.64
CA LEU A 891 18.73 -0.74 -42.37
C LEU A 891 17.95 -0.61 -43.69
N ALA A 892 16.70 -1.07 -43.73
CA ALA A 892 15.92 -1.13 -44.97
C ALA A 892 15.81 0.23 -45.69
N ASN A 893 15.62 1.33 -44.95
CA ASN A 893 15.45 2.68 -45.50
C ASN A 893 16.47 3.70 -44.95
N GLU A 894 17.44 3.26 -44.13
CA GLU A 894 18.38 4.13 -43.43
C GLU A 894 19.66 3.36 -43.09
N PHE A 895 20.51 3.90 -42.22
CA PHE A 895 21.59 3.16 -41.59
C PHE A 895 21.74 3.65 -40.14
N ALA A 896 22.45 2.86 -39.36
CA ALA A 896 22.89 3.27 -38.04
C ALA A 896 24.40 3.10 -37.91
N VAL A 897 25.02 3.94 -37.08
CA VAL A 897 26.41 3.79 -36.66
C VAL A 897 26.42 3.57 -35.16
N ALA A 898 26.76 2.36 -34.74
CA ALA A 898 26.97 2.05 -33.34
C ALA A 898 28.35 2.56 -32.89
N ILE A 899 28.37 3.21 -31.73
CA ILE A 899 29.57 3.79 -31.13
C ILE A 899 29.86 3.01 -29.85
N ALA A 900 30.96 2.27 -29.87
CA ALA A 900 31.50 1.62 -28.69
C ALA A 900 32.83 2.28 -28.34
N SER A 901 33.06 2.57 -27.07
CA SER A 901 34.38 3.00 -26.58
C SER A 901 34.76 2.09 -25.42
N THR A 902 36.01 1.66 -25.41
CA THR A 902 36.62 0.94 -24.28
C THR A 902 37.06 1.92 -23.19
N ASN A 903 37.17 3.22 -23.49
CA ASN A 903 37.55 4.25 -22.54
C ASN A 903 36.33 4.95 -21.92
N ILE A 904 36.17 4.80 -20.60
CA ILE A 904 35.06 5.42 -19.85
C ILE A 904 35.04 6.96 -19.91
N ALA A 905 36.19 7.59 -20.17
CA ALA A 905 36.29 9.05 -20.31
C ALA A 905 35.53 9.54 -21.56
N ASP A 906 35.62 8.80 -22.66
CA ASP A 906 34.95 9.11 -23.94
C ASP A 906 33.44 8.96 -23.80
N VAL A 907 33.01 7.88 -23.17
CA VAL A 907 31.59 7.62 -22.85
C VAL A 907 31.06 8.76 -21.98
N ARG A 908 31.76 9.12 -20.90
CA ARG A 908 31.36 10.25 -20.04
C ARG A 908 31.34 11.58 -20.79
N ALA A 909 32.30 11.83 -21.68
CA ALA A 909 32.34 13.05 -22.48
C ALA A 909 31.10 13.14 -23.39
N LEU A 910 30.77 12.08 -24.14
CA LEU A 910 29.57 12.02 -24.97
C LEU A 910 28.29 12.18 -24.14
N PHE A 911 28.14 11.47 -23.03
CA PHE A 911 26.95 11.55 -22.17
C PHE A 911 26.76 12.92 -21.49
N THR A 912 27.82 13.71 -21.32
CA THR A 912 27.75 15.02 -20.65
C THR A 912 27.70 16.20 -21.61
N CYS A 913 28.22 16.03 -22.83
CA CYS A 913 28.41 17.08 -23.82
C CYS A 913 27.62 16.88 -25.12
N ALA A 914 27.09 15.70 -25.44
CA ALA A 914 26.26 15.47 -26.62
C ALA A 914 24.77 15.42 -26.28
N THR A 915 23.91 15.73 -27.25
CA THR A 915 22.47 15.53 -27.13
C THR A 915 22.15 14.07 -27.46
N ILE A 916 21.83 13.26 -26.45
CA ILE A 916 21.54 11.83 -26.60
C ILE A 916 20.07 11.57 -26.24
N HIS A 917 19.36 10.93 -27.15
CA HIS A 917 17.96 10.53 -26.99
C HIS A 917 17.83 9.16 -26.32
N ARG A 918 16.74 8.95 -25.58
CA ARG A 918 16.45 7.68 -24.90
C ARG A 918 15.15 7.09 -25.42
N THR A 919 15.17 5.81 -25.73
CA THR A 919 14.02 5.02 -26.20
C THR A 919 14.04 3.61 -25.61
N ASP A 920 13.00 2.81 -25.80
CA ASP A 920 13.00 1.36 -25.51
C ASP A 920 13.08 0.55 -26.82
N ALA A 921 13.34 -0.76 -26.70
CA ALA A 921 13.59 -1.63 -27.85
C ALA A 921 12.37 -1.73 -28.78
N ALA A 922 11.15 -1.74 -28.21
CA ALA A 922 9.91 -1.84 -28.98
C ALA A 922 9.66 -0.55 -29.78
N THR A 923 9.86 0.61 -29.16
CA THR A 923 9.70 1.92 -29.80
C THR A 923 10.77 2.16 -30.86
N ALA A 924 12.02 1.76 -30.62
CA ALA A 924 13.10 1.83 -31.61
C ALA A 924 12.79 0.94 -32.84
N ALA A 925 12.38 -0.31 -32.62
CA ALA A 925 12.01 -1.24 -33.69
C ALA A 925 10.81 -0.72 -34.50
N ALA A 926 9.77 -0.20 -33.84
CA ALA A 926 8.59 0.38 -34.50
C ALA A 926 8.94 1.61 -35.36
N GLN A 927 10.00 2.34 -35.00
CA GLN A 927 10.51 3.46 -35.78
C GLN A 927 11.52 3.05 -36.87
N GLY A 928 11.84 1.76 -37.00
CA GLY A 928 12.83 1.24 -37.96
C GLY A 928 14.27 1.57 -37.59
N LEU A 929 14.53 1.92 -36.31
CA LEU A 929 15.88 2.20 -35.79
C LEU A 929 16.61 0.89 -35.47
N TYR A 930 17.94 0.93 -35.48
CA TYR A 930 18.76 -0.20 -35.08
C TYR A 930 18.58 -0.53 -33.60
N VAL A 931 18.26 -1.79 -33.31
CA VAL A 931 18.13 -2.31 -31.95
C VAL A 931 19.32 -3.20 -31.64
N ALA A 932 20.26 -2.66 -30.84
CA ALA A 932 21.43 -3.39 -30.41
C ALA A 932 21.05 -4.68 -29.65
N PRO A 933 21.67 -5.84 -29.98
CA PRO A 933 21.39 -7.11 -29.32
C PRO A 933 21.73 -7.07 -27.81
N PRO A 934 21.04 -7.87 -26.98
CA PRO A 934 21.17 -7.81 -25.53
C PRO A 934 22.57 -8.21 -25.02
N ALA A 935 23.47 -7.23 -24.88
CA ALA A 935 24.67 -7.32 -24.04
C ALA A 935 24.33 -7.46 -22.53
N SER A 936 25.09 -8.30 -21.84
CA SER A 936 24.82 -8.75 -20.48
C SER A 936 25.22 -7.75 -19.39
N PHE A 937 25.86 -6.64 -19.74
CA PHE A 937 26.26 -5.56 -18.82
C PHE A 937 25.84 -4.19 -19.37
N PHE A 938 25.74 -3.18 -18.50
CA PHE A 938 25.40 -1.80 -18.86
C PHE A 938 26.56 -1.12 -19.62
N ARG A 939 26.87 -1.62 -20.83
CA ARG A 939 27.51 -0.83 -21.88
C ARG A 939 26.39 -0.09 -22.60
N PRO A 940 26.15 1.20 -22.32
CA PRO A 940 25.23 1.96 -23.15
C PRO A 940 25.87 2.09 -24.54
N GLU A 941 25.48 1.23 -25.46
CA GLU A 941 25.83 1.37 -26.87
C GLU A 941 25.08 2.59 -27.39
N ILE A 942 25.83 3.66 -27.64
CA ILE A 942 25.27 4.88 -28.21
C ILE A 942 25.20 4.64 -29.72
N THR A 943 24.01 4.75 -30.28
CA THR A 943 23.79 4.55 -31.71
C THR A 943 23.45 5.88 -32.35
N PHE A 944 24.01 6.17 -33.52
CA PHE A 944 23.64 7.29 -34.34
C PHE A 944 22.73 6.84 -35.48
N SER A 945 21.66 7.59 -35.75
CA SER A 945 20.90 7.52 -37.02
C SER A 945 20.66 8.95 -37.53
N PRO A 946 20.79 9.20 -38.85
CA PRO A 946 20.48 10.50 -39.44
C PRO A 946 19.12 11.07 -39.03
N ARG A 947 18.11 10.21 -38.86
CA ARG A 947 16.73 10.60 -38.55
C ARG A 947 16.51 11.05 -37.10
N VAL A 948 17.26 10.54 -36.13
CA VAL A 948 17.03 10.81 -34.70
C VAL A 948 18.25 11.31 -33.94
N GLY A 949 19.40 11.42 -34.61
CA GLY A 949 20.67 11.76 -33.97
C GLY A 949 21.20 10.61 -33.11
N LEU A 950 21.90 10.95 -32.03
CA LEU A 950 22.43 9.97 -31.08
C LEU A 950 21.32 9.48 -30.16
N TYR A 951 21.17 8.17 -30.01
CA TYR A 951 20.21 7.56 -29.11
C TYR A 951 20.81 6.33 -28.43
N PHE A 952 20.21 5.92 -27.32
CA PHE A 952 20.46 4.60 -26.74
C PHE A 952 19.14 3.96 -26.30
N ILE A 953 19.14 2.64 -26.26
CA ILE A 953 17.98 1.84 -25.89
C ILE A 953 18.05 1.52 -24.39
N ARG A 954 17.08 2.03 -23.62
CA ARG A 954 16.87 1.70 -22.22
C ARG A 954 16.36 0.25 -22.15
N ARG A 955 17.12 -0.60 -21.48
CA ARG A 955 16.70 -1.97 -21.16
C ARG A 955 15.97 -1.95 -19.82
N GLN A 956 14.78 -2.51 -19.77
CA GLN A 956 14.10 -2.78 -18.51
C GLN A 956 14.73 -4.04 -17.89
N PRO A 957 15.15 -4.01 -16.60
CA PRO A 957 15.48 -5.24 -15.91
C PRO A 957 14.25 -6.13 -15.87
N GLN A 958 14.38 -7.40 -16.28
CA GLN A 958 13.28 -8.35 -16.16
C GLN A 958 13.04 -8.64 -14.66
N PRO A 959 11.78 -8.58 -14.18
CA PRO A 959 11.46 -8.90 -12.79
C PRO A 959 11.90 -10.34 -12.46
N GLY A 960 12.61 -10.53 -11.34
CA GLY A 960 12.97 -11.85 -10.83
C GLY A 960 14.26 -12.49 -11.34
N LYS A 961 15.11 -11.77 -12.11
CA LYS A 961 16.47 -12.21 -12.42
C LYS A 961 17.49 -11.19 -11.90
N GLU A 962 18.16 -11.49 -10.80
CA GLU A 962 19.44 -10.85 -10.49
C GLU A 962 20.39 -11.18 -11.64
N ASN A 963 20.88 -10.16 -12.38
CA ASN A 963 21.67 -10.40 -13.59
C ASN A 963 23.03 -11.07 -13.31
N PHE A 964 23.47 -11.12 -12.04
CA PHE A 964 24.75 -11.68 -11.64
C PHE A 964 24.65 -12.26 -10.23
N ARG A 965 25.40 -13.33 -9.96
CA ARG A 965 25.46 -13.98 -8.65
C ARG A 965 26.57 -13.34 -7.83
N VAL A 966 26.24 -12.62 -6.77
CA VAL A 966 27.23 -12.13 -5.80
C VAL A 966 27.29 -13.06 -4.60
N PHE A 967 28.50 -13.39 -4.17
CA PHE A 967 28.73 -14.27 -3.02
C PHE A 967 28.88 -13.45 -1.73
N THR A 968 28.55 -14.02 -0.59
CA THR A 968 28.87 -13.43 0.71
C THR A 968 30.38 -13.49 0.96
N LEU A 969 30.91 -12.54 1.74
CA LEU A 969 32.33 -12.48 2.09
C LEU A 969 32.76 -13.69 2.96
N ALA A 970 33.27 -14.76 2.33
CA ALA A 970 33.63 -16.01 3.01
C ALA A 970 34.71 -15.80 4.09
N ALA A 971 34.70 -16.60 5.17
CA ALA A 971 35.67 -16.53 6.26
C ALA A 971 37.08 -17.02 5.87
N GLN A 972 37.20 -17.79 4.79
CA GLN A 972 38.46 -18.25 4.20
C GLN A 972 38.49 -17.95 2.69
N PRO A 973 39.67 -17.70 2.08
CA PRO A 973 39.77 -17.42 0.65
C PRO A 973 39.32 -18.62 -0.20
N PRO A 974 38.75 -18.39 -1.39
CA PRO A 974 38.46 -19.48 -2.33
C PRO A 974 39.73 -20.28 -2.67
N LYS A 975 39.59 -21.60 -2.80
CA LYS A 975 40.72 -22.51 -3.13
C LYS A 975 41.41 -22.14 -4.46
N ASP A 976 40.66 -21.65 -5.42
CA ASP A 976 41.17 -20.95 -6.61
C ASP A 976 40.33 -19.68 -6.83
N PRO A 977 40.85 -18.48 -6.48
CA PRO A 977 40.12 -17.23 -6.61
C PRO A 977 39.88 -16.81 -8.06
N PHE A 978 40.56 -17.45 -9.02
CA PHE A 978 40.43 -17.19 -10.45
C PHE A 978 39.74 -18.34 -11.21
N ALA A 979 39.04 -19.23 -10.50
CA ALA A 979 38.27 -20.28 -11.13
C ALA A 979 36.98 -19.74 -11.77
N VAL A 980 36.64 -20.30 -12.93
CA VAL A 980 35.37 -20.07 -13.61
C VAL A 980 34.30 -20.95 -12.97
N ILE A 981 33.17 -20.36 -12.59
CA ILE A 981 32.04 -21.08 -12.02
C ILE A 981 31.05 -21.46 -13.11
N ALA A 982 30.65 -22.74 -13.13
CA ALA A 982 29.54 -23.19 -13.95
C ALA A 982 28.20 -22.74 -13.35
N GLY A 983 27.39 -22.03 -14.13
CA GLY A 983 26.05 -21.60 -13.71
C GLY A 983 25.21 -21.05 -14.87
N PRO A 984 23.87 -20.99 -14.72
CA PRO A 984 22.97 -20.56 -15.78
C PRO A 984 23.15 -19.10 -16.21
N GLN A 985 23.83 -18.27 -15.40
CA GLN A 985 24.17 -16.88 -15.72
C GLN A 985 25.47 -16.74 -16.54
N CYS A 986 26.32 -17.78 -16.56
CA CYS A 986 27.59 -17.80 -17.30
C CYS A 986 27.39 -18.49 -18.67
N SER A 987 26.95 -17.71 -19.67
CA SER A 987 26.75 -18.18 -21.05
C SER A 987 28.06 -18.57 -21.72
N THR A 988 28.00 -19.38 -22.79
CA THR A 988 29.20 -19.86 -23.51
C THR A 988 30.10 -18.72 -23.97
N GLY A 989 29.54 -17.64 -24.53
CA GLY A 989 30.33 -16.48 -24.96
C GLY A 989 30.93 -15.66 -23.80
N MET A 990 30.23 -15.55 -22.66
CA MET A 990 30.80 -14.90 -21.47
C MET A 990 31.86 -15.76 -20.78
N ARG A 991 31.75 -17.09 -20.91
CA ARG A 991 32.73 -18.03 -20.35
C ARG A 991 34.10 -17.87 -21.00
N GLU A 992 34.17 -17.71 -22.31
CA GLU A 992 35.43 -17.50 -23.03
C GLU A 992 36.13 -16.20 -22.59
N VAL A 993 35.36 -15.10 -22.52
CA VAL A 993 35.86 -13.80 -22.06
C VAL A 993 36.29 -13.87 -20.59
N ALA A 994 35.49 -14.52 -19.72
CA ALA A 994 35.82 -14.67 -18.31
C ALA A 994 37.07 -15.55 -18.11
N MET A 995 37.23 -16.63 -18.88
CA MET A 995 38.43 -17.48 -18.83
C MET A 995 39.67 -16.67 -19.20
N GLN A 996 39.63 -15.94 -20.31
CA GLN A 996 40.76 -15.12 -20.76
C GLN A 996 41.11 -14.03 -19.73
N SER A 997 40.10 -13.38 -19.15
CA SER A 997 40.27 -12.34 -18.14
C SER A 997 40.81 -12.87 -16.80
N LEU A 998 40.32 -14.03 -16.35
CA LEU A 998 40.81 -14.69 -15.14
C LEU A 998 42.21 -15.27 -15.32
N ASP A 999 42.56 -15.76 -16.50
CA ASP A 999 43.91 -16.24 -16.81
C ASP A 999 44.93 -15.10 -16.82
N ASP A 1000 44.58 -13.93 -17.38
CA ASP A 1000 45.41 -12.72 -17.34
C ASP A 1000 45.62 -12.21 -15.91
N LEU A 1001 44.55 -12.16 -15.10
CA LEU A 1001 44.67 -11.83 -13.67
C LEU A 1001 45.47 -12.87 -12.89
N ARG A 1002 45.28 -14.17 -13.17
CA ARG A 1002 46.05 -15.25 -12.55
C ARG A 1002 47.53 -15.09 -12.89
N ALA A 1003 47.89 -14.90 -14.15
CA ALA A 1003 49.28 -14.69 -14.58
C ALA A 1003 49.89 -13.45 -13.90
N HIS A 1004 49.13 -12.35 -13.78
CA HIS A 1004 49.59 -11.16 -13.06
C HIS A 1004 49.90 -11.44 -11.58
N PHE A 1005 48.99 -12.10 -10.87
CA PHE A 1005 49.13 -12.31 -9.43
C PHE A 1005 50.01 -13.51 -9.04
N THR A 1006 50.26 -14.47 -9.94
CA THR A 1006 51.10 -15.65 -9.66
C THR A 1006 52.47 -15.60 -10.33
N ALA A 1007 52.58 -15.04 -11.54
CA ALA A 1007 53.80 -14.99 -12.33
C ALA A 1007 54.36 -13.56 -12.51
N ALA A 1008 53.74 -12.55 -11.88
CA ALA A 1008 54.15 -11.14 -11.92
C ALA A 1008 54.22 -10.51 -13.33
N THR A 1009 53.48 -11.06 -14.29
CA THR A 1009 53.38 -10.49 -15.65
C THR A 1009 52.45 -9.27 -15.66
N PRO A 1010 52.77 -8.17 -16.38
CA PRO A 1010 51.83 -7.06 -16.55
C PRO A 1010 50.52 -7.55 -17.17
N SER A 1011 49.38 -7.14 -16.59
CA SER A 1011 48.05 -7.48 -17.12
C SER A 1011 47.78 -6.69 -18.40
N ALA A 1012 47.32 -7.38 -19.45
CA ALA A 1012 46.92 -6.75 -20.70
C ALA A 1012 45.46 -6.25 -20.65
N LEU A 1013 44.63 -6.82 -19.77
CA LEU A 1013 43.19 -6.56 -19.70
C LEU A 1013 42.78 -5.67 -18.53
N TRP A 1014 43.65 -5.46 -17.54
CA TRP A 1014 43.34 -4.72 -16.32
C TRP A 1014 44.42 -3.71 -15.95
N GLN A 1015 43.98 -2.51 -15.57
CA GLN A 1015 44.81 -1.58 -14.79
C GLN A 1015 44.71 -1.96 -13.31
N ILE A 1016 45.84 -2.38 -12.75
CA ILE A 1016 45.91 -2.93 -11.39
C ILE A 1016 46.66 -1.93 -10.51
N VAL A 1017 45.96 -1.38 -9.51
CA VAL A 1017 46.53 -0.46 -8.53
C VAL A 1017 46.56 -1.15 -7.17
N ALA A 1018 47.75 -1.26 -6.58
CA ALA A 1018 47.92 -1.84 -5.25
C ALA A 1018 47.62 -0.78 -4.17
N HIS A 1019 46.81 -1.16 -3.20
CA HIS A 1019 46.47 -0.35 -2.03
C HIS A 1019 46.89 -1.09 -0.75
N ALA A 1020 47.41 -0.33 0.21
CA ALA A 1020 47.68 -0.82 1.55
C ALA A 1020 46.60 -0.26 2.50
N SER A 1021 45.99 -1.14 3.30
CA SER A 1021 45.05 -0.76 4.34
C SER A 1021 45.36 -1.59 5.58
N GLY A 1022 45.85 -0.97 6.66
CA GLY A 1022 46.33 -1.72 7.82
C GLY A 1022 47.47 -2.70 7.47
N THR A 1023 47.35 -3.96 7.89
CA THR A 1023 48.35 -5.04 7.67
C THR A 1023 48.15 -5.82 6.36
N ASN A 1024 47.03 -5.61 5.65
CA ASN A 1024 46.68 -6.37 4.46
C ASN A 1024 46.78 -5.53 3.18
N ARG A 1025 47.16 -6.20 2.08
CA ARG A 1025 47.26 -5.59 0.75
C ARG A 1025 46.06 -6.01 -0.09
N TRP A 1026 45.46 -5.05 -0.79
CA TRP A 1026 44.39 -5.30 -1.75
C TRP A 1026 44.64 -4.53 -3.05
N PHE A 1027 43.97 -4.93 -4.11
CA PHE A 1027 44.21 -4.42 -5.46
C PHE A 1027 42.90 -3.95 -6.06
N ALA A 1028 42.89 -2.72 -6.57
CA ALA A 1028 41.82 -2.20 -7.41
C ALA A 1028 42.10 -2.61 -8.86
N LEU A 1029 41.21 -3.42 -9.42
CA LEU A 1029 41.26 -3.93 -10.78
C LEU A 1029 40.29 -3.11 -11.63
N THR A 1030 40.82 -2.15 -12.37
CA THR A 1030 40.03 -1.37 -13.33
C THR A 1030 40.10 -2.08 -14.67
N PRO A 1031 38.98 -2.54 -15.24
CA PRO A 1031 39.00 -3.22 -16.52
C PRO A 1031 39.36 -2.22 -17.64
N ASN A 1032 40.20 -2.66 -18.58
CA ASN A 1032 40.41 -1.92 -19.83
C ASN A 1032 39.17 -2.00 -20.72
N ASP A 1033 38.39 -3.08 -20.61
CA ASP A 1033 37.08 -3.22 -21.23
C ASP A 1033 35.98 -3.63 -20.23
N LEU A 1034 34.90 -2.85 -20.13
CA LEU A 1034 33.77 -3.08 -19.21
C LEU A 1034 33.04 -4.43 -19.42
N GLY A 1035 33.25 -5.12 -20.55
CA GLY A 1035 32.72 -6.49 -20.71
C GLY A 1035 33.48 -7.52 -19.90
N ASP A 1036 34.76 -7.29 -19.61
CA ASP A 1036 35.54 -8.17 -18.73
C ASP A 1036 34.94 -8.15 -17.32
N PHE A 1037 34.60 -6.96 -16.80
CA PHE A 1037 33.88 -6.83 -15.53
C PHE A 1037 32.54 -7.57 -15.55
N GLY A 1038 31.74 -7.42 -16.61
CA GLY A 1038 30.45 -8.12 -16.75
C GLY A 1038 30.59 -9.64 -16.81
N ALA A 1039 31.57 -10.14 -17.58
CA ALA A 1039 31.86 -11.56 -17.71
C ALA A 1039 32.36 -12.15 -16.37
N LEU A 1040 33.22 -11.44 -15.63
CA LEU A 1040 33.67 -11.85 -14.30
C LEU A 1040 32.53 -11.85 -13.28
N MET A 1041 31.66 -10.83 -13.28
CA MET A 1041 30.48 -10.82 -12.39
C MET A 1041 29.52 -11.98 -12.66
N ALA A 1042 29.45 -12.48 -13.90
CA ALA A 1042 28.60 -13.60 -14.28
C ALA A 1042 29.24 -14.99 -14.08
N CYS A 1043 30.56 -15.09 -14.27
CA CYS A 1043 31.29 -16.35 -14.40
C CYS A 1043 32.36 -16.59 -13.34
N ALA A 1044 32.69 -15.62 -12.47
CA ALA A 1044 33.71 -15.76 -11.42
C ALA A 1044 33.12 -15.76 -10.02
N HIS A 1045 33.91 -16.19 -9.02
CA HIS A 1045 33.52 -16.12 -7.61
C HIS A 1045 33.73 -14.69 -7.05
N VAL A 1046 32.78 -13.77 -7.30
CA VAL A 1046 32.88 -12.39 -6.82
C VAL A 1046 32.04 -12.19 -5.55
N ALA A 1047 32.70 -11.91 -4.43
CA ALA A 1047 32.03 -11.58 -3.18
C ALA A 1047 31.54 -10.12 -3.15
N ALA A 1048 30.51 -9.83 -2.36
CA ALA A 1048 30.06 -8.46 -2.12
C ALA A 1048 30.12 -8.13 -0.61
N ALA A 1049 30.71 -6.99 -0.28
CA ALA A 1049 30.83 -6.51 1.10
C ALA A 1049 30.65 -5.00 1.21
N THR A 1050 30.26 -4.52 2.38
CA THR A 1050 30.22 -3.08 2.70
C THR A 1050 31.60 -2.57 3.11
N ALA A 1051 31.81 -1.25 3.05
CA ALA A 1051 33.05 -0.62 3.51
C ALA A 1051 33.42 -1.00 4.96
N ALA A 1052 32.41 -1.14 5.84
CA ALA A 1052 32.60 -1.54 7.24
C ALA A 1052 33.09 -2.99 7.37
N GLN A 1053 32.49 -3.92 6.61
CA GLN A 1053 32.89 -5.33 6.60
C GLN A 1053 34.31 -5.54 6.05
N LEU A 1054 34.70 -4.76 5.04
CA LEU A 1054 36.06 -4.76 4.50
C LEU A 1054 37.05 -4.18 5.51
N SER A 1055 36.71 -3.03 6.12
CA SER A 1055 37.56 -2.38 7.11
C SER A 1055 37.81 -3.26 8.34
N ALA A 1056 36.80 -4.00 8.81
CA ALA A 1056 36.95 -4.98 9.90
C ALA A 1056 37.97 -6.09 9.62
N ARG A 1057 38.27 -6.36 8.33
CA ARG A 1057 39.30 -7.32 7.90
C ARG A 1057 40.61 -6.65 7.46
N GLY A 1058 40.77 -5.34 7.72
CA GLY A 1058 41.91 -4.56 7.27
C GLY A 1058 41.95 -4.42 5.74
N LEU A 1059 40.82 -4.45 5.04
CA LEU A 1059 40.74 -4.30 3.59
C LEU A 1059 39.97 -3.03 3.24
N GLY A 1060 40.31 -2.42 2.10
CA GLY A 1060 39.50 -1.36 1.50
C GLY A 1060 38.71 -1.91 0.33
N GLY A 1061 38.05 -1.05 -0.42
CA GLY A 1061 37.45 -1.40 -1.69
C GLY A 1061 37.30 -0.16 -2.56
N THR A 1062 37.11 -0.37 -3.85
CA THR A 1062 36.58 0.64 -4.76
C THR A 1062 35.23 0.11 -5.28
N PRO A 1063 34.17 0.93 -5.25
CA PRO A 1063 32.87 0.48 -5.74
C PRO A 1063 32.88 0.23 -7.26
N PRO A 1064 31.95 -0.58 -7.78
CA PRO A 1064 31.78 -0.82 -9.21
C PRO A 1064 31.78 0.47 -10.04
N PRO A 1065 32.35 0.47 -11.27
CA PRO A 1065 32.73 -0.69 -12.09
C PRO A 1065 34.19 -1.17 -11.89
N VAL A 1066 34.79 -0.92 -10.73
CA VAL A 1066 36.09 -1.49 -10.35
C VAL A 1066 35.87 -2.80 -9.60
N LEU A 1067 36.61 -3.84 -9.97
CA LEU A 1067 36.65 -5.11 -9.24
C LEU A 1067 37.82 -5.06 -8.27
N ASN A 1068 37.71 -5.70 -7.11
CA ASN A 1068 38.77 -5.70 -6.11
C ASN A 1068 39.29 -7.11 -5.89
N TYR A 1069 40.56 -7.24 -5.55
CA TYR A 1069 41.18 -8.51 -5.20
C TYR A 1069 42.01 -8.39 -3.93
N ALA A 1070 41.87 -9.36 -3.04
CA ALA A 1070 42.77 -9.51 -1.90
C ALA A 1070 43.08 -11.01 -1.71
N PRO A 1071 44.35 -11.40 -1.52
CA PRO A 1071 44.71 -12.82 -1.36
C PRO A 1071 43.95 -13.54 -0.24
N SER A 1072 43.52 -12.81 0.79
CA SER A 1072 42.81 -13.35 1.95
C SER A 1072 41.32 -13.64 1.72
N ILE A 1073 40.69 -13.06 0.67
CA ILE A 1073 39.24 -13.19 0.43
C ILE A 1073 38.84 -13.41 -1.04
N GLY A 1074 39.79 -13.37 -1.98
CA GLY A 1074 39.53 -13.53 -3.41
C GLY A 1074 39.02 -12.25 -4.08
N LEU A 1075 38.25 -12.40 -5.17
CA LEU A 1075 37.65 -11.29 -5.91
C LEU A 1075 36.40 -10.76 -5.19
N TYR A 1076 36.26 -9.44 -5.06
CA TYR A 1076 35.12 -8.81 -4.40
C TYR A 1076 34.75 -7.42 -4.94
N ILE A 1077 33.54 -6.97 -4.62
CA ILE A 1077 33.05 -5.62 -4.86
C ILE A 1077 32.65 -4.95 -3.53
N GLU A 1078 32.90 -3.63 -3.45
CA GLU A 1078 32.36 -2.81 -2.37
C GLU A 1078 30.96 -2.31 -2.74
N ARG A 1079 29.96 -2.63 -1.92
CA ARG A 1079 28.62 -2.05 -2.03
C ARG A 1079 28.63 -0.68 -1.36
N ARG A 1080 28.16 0.35 -2.07
CA ARG A 1080 27.92 1.67 -1.45
C ARG A 1080 26.84 1.53 -0.38
N ALA A 1081 27.22 1.79 0.87
CA ALA A 1081 26.26 1.96 1.95
C ALA A 1081 25.40 3.21 1.69
N PRO A 1082 24.16 3.27 2.23
CA PRO A 1082 23.43 4.52 2.33
C PRO A 1082 24.30 5.59 3.01
N PRO A 1083 24.19 6.88 2.64
CA PRO A 1083 25.01 7.93 3.24
C PRO A 1083 24.81 7.95 4.76
N PRO A 1084 25.89 8.10 5.55
CA PRO A 1084 25.77 8.19 7.00
C PRO A 1084 25.01 9.47 7.40
N PRO A 1085 24.32 9.47 8.56
CA PRO A 1085 23.65 10.67 9.07
C PRO A 1085 24.66 11.80 9.32
N PRO A 1086 24.24 13.08 9.21
CA PRO A 1086 25.13 14.23 9.40
C PRO A 1086 25.67 14.27 10.84
N PRO A 1087 26.95 14.64 11.06
CA PRO A 1087 27.55 14.67 12.39
C PRO A 1087 27.13 15.94 13.14
N GLY A 1088 26.59 15.80 14.36
CA GLY A 1088 26.48 16.91 15.30
C GLY A 1088 25.32 16.81 16.29
N GLY A 1089 25.63 16.31 17.49
CA GLY A 1089 24.77 16.42 18.68
C GLY A 1089 25.41 15.62 19.83
N ALA A 1090 26.21 16.30 20.66
CA ALA A 1090 26.87 15.68 21.80
C ALA A 1090 25.84 15.03 22.76
N PRO A 1091 26.15 13.87 23.36
CA PRO A 1091 25.27 13.25 24.34
C PRO A 1091 25.24 14.09 25.63
N PRO A 1092 24.08 14.25 26.29
CA PRO A 1092 24.01 14.91 27.59
C PRO A 1092 24.67 14.03 28.67
N PRO A 1093 25.26 14.65 29.71
CA PRO A 1093 26.00 13.91 30.73
C PRO A 1093 25.06 13.09 31.61
N GLY A 1094 25.50 11.88 31.94
CA GLY A 1094 24.77 10.95 32.81
C GLY A 1094 24.53 11.50 34.22
N GLY A 1095 23.35 11.20 34.74
CA GLY A 1095 23.01 11.32 36.15
C GLY A 1095 22.66 9.94 36.68
N ALA A 1096 23.27 9.61 37.83
CA ALA A 1096 23.21 8.35 38.57
C ALA A 1096 21.80 7.89 38.94
#